data_AF-A0A5E4FMR7-F1
#
_entry.id   AF-A0A5E4FMR7-F1
#
_cell.length_a   1.000
_cell.length_b   1.000
_cell.length_c   1.000
_cell.angle_alpha   90.00
_cell.angle_beta   90.00
_cell.angle_gamma   90.00
#
_symmetry.space_group_name_H-M   'P 1'
#
loop_
_entity.id
_entity.type
_entity.pdbx_description
1 polymer ?
#
loop_
_entity_poly.entity_id
_entity_poly.type
_entity_poly.pdbx_seq_one_letter_code
_entity_poly.pdbx_strand_id
1 'polypeptide(L)'
;MPKAYSVDGLKETKSNPKTQKIPSAGFCPLPKFQFLSSSSSSSPRRPCALLLSPRPLSVTNPISNLHSLSPTMAGSLFPSHSHSSFSLFSSLLLSLLLPTMTFTTKASSAFTSEPGPVKPTIPLVAFFDRLQETALATFGKTNFDPKFYVDLSLKFELSKTQTAFDQLPKSANGSASVMDLKEFIAEYFEDAGEDMVLAEPEDFVPEPEGFLPKVKNPEVRAWALEVHLLWKNLSRKVSDGVHNRPEFHTLLPLPQQCVIPGSRFREVYYWDSYWVIRGLLASKMYDTAKAIVSNLIYLIEEYGYVLNGARAYYTNRSQPPLLSAMVFEVYKRTADVEFARKSLPALIKEHEFWNSGIHKVTVQDSQAQKHTLSRYYAMWNKPRPESSTIDKEFASNISSVYEKQHFYREVASAAESGWDFSTRWMRNHSDFTTLATTSILPVDLNAFILRMEHDIALLAKVTGDHNIAERFLKASEARHEAIKTVFWNAEKGQWLDYWLGNSTCNAEAQTWEACNQNQNVFASNFVPLWIELFFSDASLVEKVTRSLQSSGLLCDAGIATSLTKSGEQWDFPNGWAPIQHMIVEGLARSGLKEAKLVAEDIAVRWIRTNYVAYKKTGTMHEKYDVEKCGAFGGGGEYIPQTGFGWSNGVVLAFLEEFGWPQDRRINC
;
A
#
# COMPACT_ATOMS: atom_id res chain seq x y z
N MET A 1 -6.79 -42.57 22.55
CA MET A 1 -5.64 -41.65 22.55
C MET A 1 -5.33 -41.32 21.09
N PRO A 2 -5.01 -40.06 20.73
CA PRO A 2 -4.99 -38.83 21.53
C PRO A 2 -6.34 -38.10 21.47
N LYS A 3 -6.57 -37.20 22.44
CA LYS A 3 -7.87 -36.65 22.84
C LYS A 3 -8.11 -35.23 22.30
N ALA A 4 -9.27 -35.03 21.69
CA ALA A 4 -9.92 -33.74 21.50
C ALA A 4 -10.58 -33.29 22.81
N TYR A 5 -10.59 -31.98 23.09
CA TYR A 5 -11.43 -31.38 24.13
C TYR A 5 -12.46 -30.45 23.50
N SER A 6 -13.72 -30.86 23.66
CA SER A 6 -14.94 -30.07 23.45
C SER A 6 -15.12 -29.08 24.60
N VAL A 7 -15.62 -27.89 24.30
CA VAL A 7 -15.99 -26.86 25.26
C VAL A 7 -17.50 -26.82 25.34
N ASP A 8 -18.07 -27.31 26.44
CA ASP A 8 -19.45 -27.03 26.83
C ASP A 8 -19.46 -26.29 28.17
N GLY A 9 -20.21 -25.19 28.19
CA GLY A 9 -20.29 -24.25 29.29
C GLY A 9 -21.15 -24.74 30.47
N LEU A 10 -20.89 -24.17 31.65
CA LEU A 10 -21.80 -24.23 32.79
C LEU A 10 -21.62 -23.01 33.71
N LYS A 11 -22.69 -22.20 33.71
CA LYS A 11 -23.33 -21.45 34.80
C LYS A 11 -22.49 -21.07 36.04
N GLU A 12 -22.42 -19.76 36.25
CA GLU A 12 -22.12 -19.09 37.52
C GLU A 12 -23.07 -19.52 38.65
N THR A 13 -22.53 -19.81 39.83
CA THR A 13 -23.20 -19.52 41.11
C THR A 13 -22.18 -19.06 42.15
N LYS A 14 -22.55 -17.96 42.83
CA LYS A 14 -21.81 -17.27 43.89
C LYS A 14 -21.70 -18.14 45.15
N SER A 15 -20.53 -18.17 45.80
CA SER A 15 -20.41 -17.93 47.25
C SER A 15 -18.94 -17.88 47.71
N ASN A 16 -18.64 -16.89 48.54
CA ASN A 16 -17.49 -16.75 49.43
C ASN A 16 -18.11 -16.38 50.82
N PRO A 17 -17.44 -16.38 51.99
CA PRO A 17 -16.03 -16.71 52.27
C PRO A 17 -15.82 -17.57 53.54
N LYS A 18 -14.57 -17.99 53.82
CA LYS A 18 -14.00 -17.94 55.19
C LYS A 18 -12.49 -18.20 55.23
N THR A 19 -11.86 -17.40 56.08
CA THR A 19 -10.46 -17.23 56.49
C THR A 19 -9.81 -18.42 57.19
N GLN A 20 -8.51 -18.67 56.93
CA GLN A 20 -7.54 -18.99 58.00
C GLN A 20 -6.07 -18.78 57.56
N LYS A 21 -5.23 -18.41 58.55
CA LYS A 21 -3.86 -17.87 58.50
C LYS A 21 -2.77 -18.97 58.52
N ILE A 22 -1.67 -18.77 57.74
CA ILE A 22 -0.21 -18.71 58.07
C ILE A 22 0.35 -19.77 59.08
N PRO A 23 1.50 -20.49 58.82
CA PRO A 23 2.83 -19.87 58.78
C PRO A 23 3.94 -20.38 57.83
N SER A 24 4.96 -19.53 57.81
CA SER A 24 6.24 -19.43 57.08
C SER A 24 7.32 -20.49 57.33
N ALA A 25 8.16 -20.75 56.31
CA ALA A 25 9.62 -20.97 56.31
C ALA A 25 10.01 -21.39 54.86
N GLY A 26 11.16 -21.10 54.24
CA GLY A 26 12.43 -20.50 54.65
C GLY A 26 13.31 -20.30 53.38
N PHE A 27 14.35 -19.50 53.54
CA PHE A 27 15.22 -18.89 52.52
C PHE A 27 16.40 -19.78 52.03
N CYS A 28 16.89 -19.47 50.81
CA CYS A 28 18.29 -19.46 50.30
C CYS A 28 19.06 -20.78 50.01
N PRO A 29 20.20 -20.75 49.25
CA PRO A 29 20.60 -19.90 48.11
C PRO A 29 21.39 -20.62 46.97
N LEU A 30 21.72 -19.84 45.93
CA LEU A 30 22.72 -19.98 44.85
C LEU A 30 24.04 -20.72 45.21
N PRO A 31 24.78 -21.22 44.21
CA PRO A 31 26.24 -21.31 44.25
C PRO A 31 26.92 -20.23 43.39
N LYS A 32 27.86 -19.51 44.00
CA LYS A 32 28.97 -18.81 43.35
C LYS A 32 30.15 -19.76 43.21
N PHE A 33 30.91 -19.66 42.13
CA PHE A 33 32.36 -19.92 42.16
C PHE A 33 33.11 -18.78 41.46
N GLN A 34 34.26 -18.46 42.04
CA GLN A 34 35.09 -17.28 41.82
C GLN A 34 36.55 -17.74 41.56
N PHE A 35 37.38 -16.82 41.05
CA PHE A 35 38.86 -16.81 40.95
C PHE A 35 39.47 -17.37 39.65
N LEU A 36 40.43 -16.72 38.97
CA LEU A 36 41.56 -15.89 39.42
C LEU A 36 42.05 -14.87 38.37
N SER A 37 42.73 -13.84 38.86
CA SER A 37 43.49 -12.78 38.17
C SER A 37 44.90 -13.22 37.71
N SER A 38 45.39 -12.64 36.60
CA SER A 38 46.82 -12.28 36.46
C SER A 38 47.02 -11.17 35.44
N SER A 39 47.74 -10.13 35.87
CA SER A 39 48.22 -8.97 35.12
C SER A 39 49.47 -9.27 34.28
N SER A 40 49.57 -8.70 33.08
CA SER A 40 50.84 -8.11 32.59
C SER A 40 50.64 -7.27 31.32
N SER A 41 51.34 -6.15 31.32
CA SER A 41 51.45 -5.06 30.35
C SER A 41 51.94 -5.42 28.94
N SER A 42 51.39 -4.77 27.91
CA SER A 42 52.16 -4.11 26.83
C SER A 42 51.24 -3.40 25.81
N SER A 43 51.29 -2.06 25.75
CA SER A 43 51.08 -1.27 24.53
C SER A 43 52.31 -1.42 23.60
N PRO A 44 52.30 -1.05 22.29
CA PRO A 44 51.49 0.00 21.67
C PRO A 44 50.95 -0.29 20.24
N ARG A 45 49.95 0.49 19.79
CA ARG A 45 49.97 1.32 18.55
C ARG A 45 48.56 1.79 18.17
N ARG A 46 48.42 3.10 18.00
CA ARG A 46 47.26 3.79 17.41
C ARG A 46 47.15 3.45 15.90
N PRO A 47 45.96 3.63 15.31
CA PRO A 47 45.86 4.72 14.36
C PRO A 47 44.63 5.62 14.58
N CYS A 48 44.80 6.89 14.22
CA CYS A 48 43.79 7.93 14.15
C CYS A 48 42.61 7.53 13.26
N ALA A 49 41.38 7.80 13.72
CA ALA A 49 40.22 7.91 12.84
C ALA A 49 39.59 9.30 13.07
N LEU A 50 39.58 10.08 11.99
CA LEU A 50 39.01 11.42 11.91
C LEU A 50 37.48 11.37 12.10
N LEU A 51 37.00 12.27 12.95
CA LEU A 51 35.60 12.68 13.04
C LEU A 51 35.26 13.53 11.80
N LEU A 52 34.34 13.07 10.97
CA LEU A 52 33.67 13.90 9.97
C LEU A 52 32.16 13.89 10.25
N SER A 53 31.70 14.99 10.84
CA SER A 53 30.29 15.39 10.87
C SER A 53 29.88 15.97 9.50
N PRO A 54 28.73 15.62 8.93
CA PRO A 54 28.22 16.36 7.77
C PRO A 54 27.48 17.62 8.25
N ARG A 55 28.04 18.80 7.94
CA ARG A 55 27.30 20.07 7.90
C ARG A 55 26.75 20.30 6.48
N PRO A 56 25.59 20.94 6.34
CA PRO A 56 24.93 21.14 5.06
C PRO A 56 25.68 22.19 4.21
N LEU A 57 25.85 21.89 2.92
CA LEU A 57 26.41 22.79 1.93
C LEU A 57 25.36 23.85 1.54
N SER A 58 25.57 25.09 1.99
CA SER A 58 24.92 26.27 1.39
C SER A 58 25.70 26.69 0.15
N VAL A 59 25.07 26.64 -1.02
CA VAL A 59 25.63 27.26 -2.23
C VAL A 59 25.16 28.71 -2.27
N THR A 60 26.07 29.63 -1.98
CA THR A 60 25.94 31.06 -2.22
C THR A 60 26.41 31.37 -3.64
N ASN A 61 25.51 31.88 -4.49
CA ASN A 61 25.87 32.58 -5.73
C ASN A 61 26.08 34.07 -5.43
N PRO A 62 27.17 34.71 -5.87
CA PRO A 62 27.26 36.17 -5.85
C PRO A 62 27.27 36.77 -7.27
N ILE A 63 26.95 38.08 -7.31
CA ILE A 63 27.18 39.07 -8.39
C ILE A 63 26.07 39.09 -9.47
N SER A 64 25.42 40.20 -9.86
CA SER A 64 25.37 41.59 -9.37
C SER A 64 24.25 42.35 -10.11
N ASN A 65 23.74 43.39 -9.45
CA ASN A 65 22.84 44.44 -9.93
C ASN A 65 23.13 44.98 -11.33
N LEU A 66 22.08 45.33 -12.07
CA LEU A 66 22.02 46.56 -12.87
C LEU A 66 20.58 47.06 -13.05
N HIS A 67 20.49 48.37 -13.15
CA HIS A 67 19.34 49.23 -12.87
C HIS A 67 18.15 49.16 -13.84
N SER A 68 16.98 49.40 -13.24
CA SER A 68 15.82 50.18 -13.71
C SER A 68 15.95 50.90 -15.06
N LEU A 69 14.92 50.76 -15.91
CA LEU A 69 14.09 51.86 -16.44
C LEU A 69 13.01 51.30 -17.39
N SER A 70 11.77 51.69 -17.15
CA SER A 70 10.66 51.78 -18.12
C SER A 70 10.21 53.26 -18.12
N PRO A 71 9.22 53.73 -18.91
CA PRO A 71 8.55 53.19 -20.11
C PRO A 71 8.37 54.26 -21.23
N THR A 72 7.90 53.89 -22.43
CA THR A 72 7.05 54.71 -23.37
C THR A 72 6.79 53.89 -24.65
N MET A 73 5.54 53.49 -24.96
CA MET A 73 4.49 54.19 -25.74
C MET A 73 4.51 53.93 -27.26
N ALA A 74 3.37 53.40 -27.73
CA ALA A 74 2.63 53.70 -28.97
C ALA A 74 3.01 53.11 -30.35
N GLY A 75 1.94 52.67 -31.06
CA GLY A 75 1.78 52.75 -32.54
C GLY A 75 2.03 51.45 -33.30
N SER A 76 1.02 50.62 -33.63
CA SER A 76 0.01 50.76 -34.70
C SER A 76 0.49 50.33 -36.11
N LEU A 77 -0.38 49.53 -36.77
CA LEU A 77 -0.61 49.38 -38.22
C LEU A 77 0.03 48.19 -38.99
N PHE A 78 -0.86 47.25 -39.36
CA PHE A 78 -0.89 46.46 -40.61
C PHE A 78 -0.74 47.37 -41.87
N PRO A 79 -0.40 46.87 -43.10
CA PRO A 79 -1.06 45.70 -43.71
C PRO A 79 -0.30 44.86 -44.78
N SER A 80 -0.92 43.71 -45.07
CA SER A 80 -1.07 42.98 -46.35
C SER A 80 0.03 43.01 -47.43
N HIS A 81 0.43 41.83 -47.90
CA HIS A 81 0.42 41.51 -49.34
C HIS A 81 0.30 40.00 -49.60
N SER A 82 -0.04 39.69 -50.83
CA SER A 82 -0.89 38.61 -51.34
C SER A 82 -0.22 37.87 -52.51
N HIS A 83 -0.79 36.71 -52.85
CA HIS A 83 -0.72 35.96 -54.13
C HIS A 83 0.54 35.10 -54.38
N SER A 84 0.39 33.76 -54.38
CA SER A 84 -0.02 32.85 -55.49
C SER A 84 1.11 32.67 -56.52
N SER A 85 1.38 31.53 -57.16
CA SER A 85 0.59 30.40 -57.62
C SER A 85 1.58 29.31 -58.09
N PHE A 86 1.16 28.05 -58.25
CA PHE A 86 1.19 27.32 -59.54
C PHE A 86 0.73 25.87 -59.35
N SER A 87 -0.36 25.53 -60.03
CA SER A 87 -0.85 24.17 -60.25
C SER A 87 -0.19 23.55 -61.46
N LEU A 88 -0.18 22.22 -61.56
CA LEU A 88 -0.31 21.52 -62.85
C LEU A 88 -1.19 20.28 -62.69
N PHE A 89 -2.19 20.22 -63.57
CA PHE A 89 -3.20 19.19 -63.79
C PHE A 89 -2.60 17.90 -64.40
N SER A 90 -3.23 16.75 -64.15
CA SER A 90 -3.88 15.96 -65.20
C SER A 90 -4.65 14.76 -64.64
N SER A 91 -5.77 14.51 -65.29
CA SER A 91 -6.91 13.63 -65.03
C SER A 91 -6.77 12.22 -65.60
N LEU A 92 -7.46 11.22 -65.01
CA LEU A 92 -8.20 10.20 -65.78
C LEU A 92 -9.35 9.55 -64.98
N LEU A 93 -10.51 9.45 -65.63
CA LEU A 93 -11.76 8.81 -65.18
C LEU A 93 -11.67 7.28 -65.13
N LEU A 94 -12.42 6.65 -64.21
CA LEU A 94 -13.34 5.57 -64.58
C LEU A 94 -14.49 5.45 -63.56
N SER A 95 -15.72 5.39 -64.07
CA SER A 95 -17.01 5.34 -63.38
C SER A 95 -17.54 3.91 -63.22
N LEU A 96 -18.17 3.57 -62.08
CA LEU A 96 -19.10 2.43 -61.94
C LEU A 96 -20.16 2.68 -60.84
N LEU A 97 -21.40 2.88 -61.32
CA LEU A 97 -22.76 2.57 -60.82
C LEU A 97 -23.08 2.32 -59.32
N LEU A 98 -23.97 3.20 -58.80
CA LEU A 98 -25.07 3.15 -57.77
C LEU A 98 -25.43 1.81 -57.04
N PRO A 99 -26.02 1.82 -55.80
CA PRO A 99 -27.19 2.66 -55.43
C PRO A 99 -27.27 3.23 -53.99
N THR A 100 -28.24 4.13 -53.83
CA THR A 100 -28.74 4.78 -52.61
C THR A 100 -29.15 3.81 -51.51
N MET A 101 -28.65 4.02 -50.28
CA MET A 101 -29.19 3.42 -49.05
C MET A 101 -29.28 4.46 -47.94
N THR A 102 -30.40 4.36 -47.23
CA THR A 102 -30.96 5.21 -46.18
C THR A 102 -30.03 5.44 -44.99
N PHE A 103 -29.96 6.69 -44.52
CA PHE A 103 -29.34 7.04 -43.24
C PHE A 103 -30.15 6.43 -42.09
N THR A 104 -29.58 5.43 -41.41
CA THR A 104 -29.96 5.05 -40.05
C THR A 104 -28.81 5.41 -39.14
N THR A 105 -29.05 6.35 -38.23
CA THR A 105 -28.11 6.78 -37.20
C THR A 105 -27.95 5.66 -36.17
N LYS A 106 -26.94 4.81 -36.35
CA LYS A 106 -26.40 4.02 -35.24
C LYS A 106 -25.56 4.93 -34.37
N ALA A 107 -26.07 5.22 -33.17
CA ALA A 107 -25.22 5.66 -32.06
C ALA A 107 -24.16 4.57 -31.84
N SER A 108 -22.93 4.85 -32.28
CA SER A 108 -21.79 3.97 -32.09
C SER A 108 -21.34 4.08 -30.64
N SER A 109 -21.70 3.07 -29.85
CA SER A 109 -21.08 2.78 -28.56
C SER A 109 -19.65 2.31 -28.81
N ALA A 110 -18.70 3.23 -28.75
CA ALA A 110 -17.27 2.90 -28.76
C ALA A 110 -16.71 3.04 -27.34
N PHE A 111 -17.01 2.07 -26.47
CA PHE A 111 -16.02 1.67 -25.47
C PHE A 111 -15.06 0.76 -26.21
N THR A 112 -13.95 1.33 -26.65
CA THR A 112 -12.81 0.54 -27.10
C THR A 112 -12.38 -0.32 -25.92
N SER A 113 -12.58 -1.63 -26.04
CA SER A 113 -11.83 -2.61 -25.26
C SER A 113 -10.38 -2.51 -25.74
N GLU A 114 -9.65 -1.51 -25.26
CA GLU A 114 -8.20 -1.52 -25.35
C GLU A 114 -7.74 -2.68 -24.45
N PRO A 115 -7.21 -3.77 -25.03
CA PRO A 115 -6.61 -4.81 -24.22
C PRO A 115 -5.28 -4.24 -23.74
N GLY A 116 -5.31 -3.60 -22.56
CA GLY A 116 -4.08 -3.41 -21.80
C GLY A 116 -3.39 -4.77 -21.61
N PRO A 117 -2.10 -4.81 -21.22
CA PRO A 117 -1.30 -6.03 -21.11
C PRO A 117 -1.72 -6.88 -19.89
N VAL A 118 -3.01 -7.05 -19.64
CA VAL A 118 -3.52 -7.96 -18.62
C VAL A 118 -3.27 -9.36 -19.15
N LYS A 119 -2.21 -10.00 -18.64
CA LYS A 119 -2.01 -11.43 -18.81
C LYS A 119 -3.30 -12.13 -18.34
N PRO A 120 -4.05 -12.80 -19.23
CA PRO A 120 -5.29 -13.43 -18.86
C PRO A 120 -5.06 -14.34 -17.66
N THR A 121 -5.97 -14.28 -16.69
CA THR A 121 -5.86 -15.14 -15.51
C THR A 121 -5.94 -16.61 -15.92
N ILE A 122 -5.32 -17.48 -15.11
CA ILE A 122 -5.23 -18.91 -15.42
C ILE A 122 -6.62 -19.58 -15.28
N PRO A 123 -6.91 -20.66 -16.05
CA PRO A 123 -8.18 -21.37 -15.95
C PRO A 123 -8.55 -21.85 -14.54
N LEU A 124 -7.55 -22.09 -13.69
CA LEU A 124 -7.73 -22.45 -12.29
C LEU A 124 -8.54 -21.41 -11.50
N VAL A 125 -8.32 -20.11 -11.75
CA VAL A 125 -9.06 -19.03 -11.06
C VAL A 125 -10.55 -19.07 -11.38
N ALA A 126 -10.92 -19.35 -12.63
CA ALA A 126 -12.32 -19.50 -13.02
C ALA A 126 -12.98 -20.74 -12.39
N PHE A 127 -12.21 -21.82 -12.20
CA PHE A 127 -12.71 -23.00 -11.49
C PHE A 127 -12.93 -22.72 -10.00
N PHE A 128 -12.03 -21.98 -9.35
CA PHE A 128 -12.20 -21.62 -7.94
C PHE A 128 -13.40 -20.72 -7.67
N ASP A 129 -13.86 -19.91 -8.63
CA ASP A 129 -15.13 -19.19 -8.52
C ASP A 129 -16.32 -20.16 -8.33
N ARG A 130 -16.34 -21.27 -9.08
CA ARG A 130 -17.39 -22.31 -8.95
C ARG A 130 -17.27 -23.07 -7.63
N LEU A 131 -16.05 -23.35 -7.19
CA LEU A 131 -15.78 -24.07 -5.94
C LEU A 131 -16.26 -23.25 -4.74
N GLN A 132 -15.89 -21.96 -4.68
CA GLN A 132 -16.28 -21.09 -3.57
C GLN A 132 -17.80 -20.84 -3.52
N GLU A 133 -18.49 -20.74 -4.67
CA GLU A 133 -19.96 -20.65 -4.70
C GLU A 133 -20.62 -21.91 -4.14
N THR A 134 -20.13 -23.09 -4.55
CA THR A 134 -20.63 -24.38 -4.03
C THR A 134 -20.37 -24.50 -2.54
N ALA A 135 -19.20 -24.07 -2.08
CA ALA A 135 -18.83 -24.06 -0.67
C ALA A 135 -19.70 -23.10 0.16
N LEU A 136 -19.97 -21.89 -0.34
CA LEU A 136 -20.88 -20.95 0.33
C LEU A 136 -22.30 -21.53 0.43
N ALA A 137 -22.81 -22.13 -0.64
CA ALA A 137 -24.13 -22.77 -0.64
C ALA A 137 -24.21 -23.98 0.32
N THR A 138 -23.10 -24.69 0.51
CA THR A 138 -23.02 -25.92 1.33
C THR A 138 -22.77 -25.64 2.81
N PHE A 139 -21.81 -24.76 3.13
CA PHE A 139 -21.39 -24.48 4.51
C PHE A 139 -22.09 -23.26 5.11
N GLY A 140 -22.71 -22.42 4.27
CA GLY A 140 -23.31 -21.15 4.68
C GLY A 140 -22.25 -20.07 4.95
N LYS A 141 -22.71 -18.88 5.34
CA LYS A 141 -21.83 -17.72 5.57
C LYS A 141 -20.96 -17.83 6.83
N THR A 142 -21.35 -18.66 7.79
CA THR A 142 -20.64 -18.76 9.08
C THR A 142 -19.30 -19.47 8.87
N ASN A 143 -18.19 -18.74 9.07
CA ASN A 143 -16.82 -19.21 8.84
C ASN A 143 -16.45 -19.47 7.37
N PHE A 144 -17.19 -18.89 6.43
CA PHE A 144 -16.81 -18.91 5.02
C PHE A 144 -15.87 -17.74 4.70
N ASP A 145 -14.76 -18.05 4.05
CA ASP A 145 -13.82 -17.08 3.52
C ASP A 145 -13.56 -17.39 2.03
N PRO A 146 -13.97 -16.53 1.09
CA PRO A 146 -13.76 -16.79 -0.34
C PRO A 146 -12.28 -16.91 -0.70
N LYS A 147 -11.38 -16.20 0.00
CA LYS A 147 -9.93 -16.28 -0.29
C LYS A 147 -9.33 -17.63 0.07
N PHE A 148 -9.85 -18.29 1.10
CA PHE A 148 -9.39 -19.65 1.46
C PHE A 148 -9.49 -20.60 0.26
N TYR A 149 -10.58 -20.54 -0.50
CA TYR A 149 -10.82 -21.45 -1.62
C TYR A 149 -9.99 -21.12 -2.86
N VAL A 150 -9.70 -19.84 -3.14
CA VAL A 150 -8.84 -19.46 -4.27
C VAL A 150 -7.33 -19.62 -3.97
N ASP A 151 -6.97 -19.86 -2.71
CA ASP A 151 -5.60 -20.13 -2.26
C ASP A 151 -5.28 -21.62 -2.15
N LEU A 152 -6.26 -22.50 -2.39
CA LEU A 152 -6.02 -23.94 -2.47
C LEU A 152 -5.05 -24.27 -3.62
N SER A 153 -4.27 -25.33 -3.45
CA SER A 153 -3.37 -25.84 -4.47
C SER A 153 -3.84 -27.19 -4.98
N LEU A 154 -3.75 -27.45 -6.27
CA LEU A 154 -4.19 -28.73 -6.85
C LEU A 154 -3.28 -29.88 -6.42
N LYS A 155 -3.85 -31.07 -6.21
CA LYS A 155 -3.12 -32.37 -6.12
C LYS A 155 -3.02 -33.07 -7.48
N PHE A 156 -3.96 -32.78 -8.38
CA PHE A 156 -4.06 -33.37 -9.72
C PHE A 156 -4.34 -32.31 -10.78
N GLU A 157 -4.10 -32.67 -12.04
CA GLU A 157 -4.43 -31.85 -13.21
C GLU A 157 -5.83 -31.24 -13.11
N LEU A 158 -5.96 -29.96 -13.49
CA LEU A 158 -7.21 -29.21 -13.39
C LEU A 158 -8.37 -29.93 -14.09
N SER A 159 -8.13 -30.56 -15.24
CA SER A 159 -9.16 -31.30 -15.99
C SER A 159 -9.73 -32.49 -15.21
N LYS A 160 -8.87 -33.23 -14.50
CA LYS A 160 -9.28 -34.35 -13.63
C LYS A 160 -10.09 -33.83 -12.44
N THR A 161 -9.60 -32.77 -11.79
CA THR A 161 -10.26 -32.14 -10.64
C THR A 161 -11.62 -31.55 -11.00
N GLN A 162 -11.74 -30.90 -12.16
CA GLN A 162 -13.00 -30.38 -12.69
C GLN A 162 -14.00 -31.51 -12.97
N THR A 163 -13.55 -32.60 -13.60
CA THR A 163 -14.40 -33.75 -13.89
C THR A 163 -14.98 -34.34 -12.60
N ALA A 164 -14.14 -34.51 -11.56
CA ALA A 164 -14.59 -35.00 -10.26
C ALA A 164 -15.56 -34.02 -9.58
N PHE A 165 -15.28 -32.70 -9.64
CA PHE A 165 -16.16 -31.68 -9.09
C PHE A 165 -17.53 -31.64 -9.77
N ASP A 166 -17.59 -31.86 -11.08
CA ASP A 166 -18.81 -31.86 -11.87
C ASP A 166 -19.67 -33.11 -11.60
N GLN A 167 -19.06 -34.19 -11.12
CA GLN A 167 -19.73 -35.43 -10.72
C GLN A 167 -20.28 -35.40 -9.27
N LEU A 168 -19.91 -34.39 -8.47
CA LEU A 168 -20.45 -34.25 -7.12
C LEU A 168 -21.98 -34.08 -7.15
N PRO A 169 -22.74 -34.86 -6.36
CA PRO A 169 -24.18 -34.67 -6.23
C PRO A 169 -24.49 -33.27 -5.67
N LYS A 170 -25.15 -32.44 -6.47
CA LYS A 170 -25.55 -31.06 -6.09
C LYS A 170 -27.07 -30.92 -6.13
N SER A 171 -27.63 -30.19 -5.17
CA SER A 171 -29.03 -29.78 -5.17
C SER A 171 -29.29 -28.63 -6.15
N ALA A 172 -30.56 -28.29 -6.35
CA ALA A 172 -30.98 -27.26 -7.32
C ALA A 172 -30.40 -25.85 -7.04
N ASN A 173 -30.08 -25.54 -5.78
CA ASN A 173 -29.41 -24.31 -5.37
C ASN A 173 -27.87 -24.37 -5.49
N GLY A 174 -27.31 -25.45 -6.03
CA GLY A 174 -25.88 -25.65 -6.23
C GLY A 174 -25.11 -26.20 -5.02
N SER A 175 -25.73 -26.41 -3.87
CA SER A 175 -25.03 -27.01 -2.71
C SER A 175 -24.78 -28.51 -2.88
N ALA A 176 -23.64 -29.00 -2.39
CA ALA A 176 -23.36 -30.42 -2.23
C ALA A 176 -23.65 -30.85 -0.78
N SER A 177 -23.53 -32.14 -0.47
CA SER A 177 -23.51 -32.55 0.93
C SER A 177 -22.21 -32.08 1.61
N VAL A 178 -22.28 -31.75 2.90
CA VAL A 178 -21.12 -31.30 3.68
C VAL A 178 -20.00 -32.35 3.68
N MET A 179 -20.36 -33.63 3.69
CA MET A 179 -19.41 -34.75 3.68
C MET A 179 -18.72 -34.84 2.33
N ASP A 180 -19.49 -34.89 1.23
CA ASP A 180 -18.94 -35.07 -0.12
C ASP A 180 -18.02 -33.91 -0.51
N LEU A 181 -18.40 -32.66 -0.18
CA LEU A 181 -17.55 -31.51 -0.51
C LEU A 181 -16.26 -31.48 0.31
N LYS A 182 -16.29 -31.91 1.58
CA LYS A 182 -15.09 -32.02 2.40
C LYS A 182 -14.15 -33.12 1.89
N GLU A 183 -14.69 -34.28 1.53
CA GLU A 183 -13.92 -35.38 0.95
C GLU A 183 -13.30 -34.97 -0.38
N PHE A 184 -14.08 -34.31 -1.25
CA PHE A 184 -13.56 -33.75 -2.51
C PHE A 184 -12.41 -32.77 -2.27
N ILE A 185 -12.57 -31.82 -1.34
CA ILE A 185 -11.50 -30.86 -1.04
C ILE A 185 -10.25 -31.58 -0.54
N ALA A 186 -10.40 -32.52 0.39
CA ALA A 186 -9.28 -33.28 0.97
C ALA A 186 -8.56 -34.16 -0.06
N GLU A 187 -9.28 -34.73 -1.02
CA GLU A 187 -8.72 -35.59 -2.06
C GLU A 187 -7.99 -34.79 -3.15
N TYR A 188 -8.55 -33.66 -3.59
CA TYR A 188 -8.09 -32.96 -4.80
C TYR A 188 -7.23 -31.73 -4.56
N PHE A 189 -7.14 -31.22 -3.32
CA PHE A 189 -6.35 -30.04 -3.00
C PHE A 189 -5.42 -30.25 -1.80
N GLU A 190 -4.27 -29.60 -1.84
CA GLU A 190 -3.52 -29.24 -0.64
C GLU A 190 -4.17 -28.02 0.02
N ASP A 191 -3.96 -27.90 1.33
CA ASP A 191 -4.49 -26.79 2.11
C ASP A 191 -3.93 -25.44 1.62
N ALA A 192 -4.72 -24.39 1.80
CA ALA A 192 -4.27 -23.05 1.49
C ALA A 192 -3.01 -22.72 2.29
N GLY A 193 -2.00 -22.14 1.64
CA GLY A 193 -0.71 -21.78 2.24
C GLY A 193 0.38 -22.85 2.16
N GLU A 194 0.08 -24.08 1.75
CA GLU A 194 1.08 -25.12 1.48
C GLU A 194 1.97 -24.80 0.26
N ASP A 195 1.56 -23.80 -0.54
CA ASP A 195 2.35 -23.25 -1.64
C ASP A 195 3.51 -22.34 -1.18
N MET A 196 3.61 -22.09 0.13
CA MET A 196 4.68 -21.32 0.79
C MET A 196 5.35 -22.13 1.89
N VAL A 197 6.66 -21.96 2.04
CA VAL A 197 7.44 -22.57 3.13
C VAL A 197 8.05 -21.50 4.03
N LEU A 198 8.30 -21.85 5.29
CA LEU A 198 9.03 -20.98 6.22
C LEU A 198 10.44 -20.71 5.67
N ALA A 199 10.86 -19.44 5.66
CA ALA A 199 12.21 -19.06 5.34
C ALA A 199 12.92 -18.59 6.63
N GLU A 200 14.16 -19.02 6.79
CA GLU A 200 15.05 -18.56 7.87
C GLU A 200 15.95 -17.47 7.28
N PRO A 201 15.75 -16.19 7.61
CA PRO A 201 16.54 -15.12 7.02
C PRO A 201 18.00 -15.20 7.48
N GLU A 202 18.94 -15.25 6.54
CA GLU A 202 20.37 -15.41 6.84
C GLU A 202 20.95 -14.25 7.67
N ASP A 203 20.40 -13.04 7.50
CA ASP A 203 20.82 -11.83 8.20
C ASP A 203 20.05 -11.59 9.51
N PHE A 204 19.24 -12.55 9.97
CA PHE A 204 18.55 -12.46 11.27
C PHE A 204 19.53 -12.70 12.43
N VAL A 205 19.61 -11.74 13.34
CA VAL A 205 20.38 -11.85 14.59
C VAL A 205 19.45 -11.53 15.76
N PRO A 206 19.28 -12.40 16.78
CA PRO A 206 18.30 -12.18 17.86
C PRO A 206 18.42 -10.84 18.59
N GLU A 207 19.65 -10.36 18.77
CA GLU A 207 19.95 -9.03 19.30
C GLU A 207 20.95 -8.32 18.35
N PRO A 208 20.45 -7.60 17.32
CA PRO A 208 21.34 -6.98 16.34
C PRO A 208 22.20 -5.88 16.96
N GLU A 209 23.46 -5.78 16.52
CA GLU A 209 24.34 -4.68 16.95
C GLU A 209 23.75 -3.32 16.51
N GLY A 210 23.74 -2.35 17.43
CA GLY A 210 23.15 -1.04 17.14
C GLY A 210 21.63 -1.07 16.95
N PHE A 211 20.94 -2.11 17.42
CA PHE A 211 19.48 -2.15 17.45
C PHE A 211 18.90 -1.12 18.42
N LEU A 212 18.19 -0.13 17.86
CA LEU A 212 17.42 0.90 18.57
C LEU A 212 18.18 1.55 19.74
N PRO A 213 19.34 2.21 19.50
CA PRO A 213 20.20 2.72 20.58
C PRO A 213 19.55 3.86 21.38
N LYS A 214 18.54 4.54 20.83
CA LYS A 214 17.77 5.61 21.49
C LYS A 214 16.67 5.07 22.42
N VAL A 215 16.37 3.77 22.38
CA VAL A 215 15.40 3.13 23.28
C VAL A 215 16.13 2.72 24.57
N LYS A 216 16.01 3.54 25.60
CA LYS A 216 16.68 3.38 26.90
C LYS A 216 15.82 2.67 27.93
N ASN A 217 14.49 2.72 27.79
CA ASN A 217 13.59 1.99 28.67
C ASN A 217 13.71 0.47 28.44
N PRO A 218 13.99 -0.34 29.48
CA PRO A 218 14.23 -1.77 29.34
C PRO A 218 12.98 -2.57 28.94
N GLU A 219 11.80 -2.16 29.39
CA GLU A 219 10.52 -2.81 29.02
C GLU A 219 10.22 -2.62 27.54
N VAL A 220 10.37 -1.39 27.04
CA VAL A 220 10.20 -1.08 25.61
C VAL A 220 11.25 -1.76 24.75
N ARG A 221 12.50 -1.84 25.22
CA ARG A 221 13.57 -2.53 24.51
C ARG A 221 13.29 -4.03 24.40
N ALA A 222 12.83 -4.67 25.47
CA ALA A 222 12.46 -6.09 25.46
C ALA A 222 11.32 -6.35 24.47
N TRP A 223 10.25 -5.54 24.52
CA TRP A 223 9.15 -5.66 23.57
C TRP A 223 9.59 -5.41 22.12
N ALA A 224 10.47 -4.45 21.86
CA ALA A 224 11.00 -4.22 20.51
C ALA A 224 11.77 -5.44 19.96
N LEU A 225 12.45 -6.20 20.82
CA LEU A 225 13.08 -7.47 20.45
C LEU A 225 12.04 -8.57 20.19
N GLU A 226 10.93 -8.61 20.95
CA GLU A 226 9.79 -9.49 20.65
C GLU A 226 9.19 -9.18 19.27
N VAL A 227 9.01 -7.90 18.93
CA VAL A 227 8.53 -7.47 17.59
C VAL A 227 9.55 -7.81 16.51
N HIS A 228 10.85 -7.63 16.76
CA HIS A 228 11.92 -8.02 15.84
C HIS A 228 11.90 -9.54 15.55
N LEU A 229 11.67 -10.38 16.56
CA LEU A 229 11.55 -11.83 16.42
C LEU A 229 10.39 -12.25 15.48
N LEU A 230 9.36 -11.40 15.33
CA LEU A 230 8.25 -11.69 14.42
C LEU A 230 8.68 -11.74 12.95
N TRP A 231 9.78 -11.09 12.55
CA TRP A 231 10.28 -11.19 11.18
C TRP A 231 10.58 -12.62 10.79
N LYS A 232 11.21 -13.38 11.69
CA LYS A 232 11.45 -14.81 11.52
C LYS A 232 10.15 -15.60 11.26
N ASN A 233 9.07 -15.28 11.98
CA ASN A 233 7.79 -15.95 11.83
C ASN A 233 7.04 -15.53 10.55
N LEU A 234 7.30 -14.34 10.00
CA LEU A 234 6.64 -13.82 8.80
C LEU A 234 7.45 -14.06 7.52
N SER A 235 8.72 -14.44 7.63
CA SER A 235 9.57 -14.77 6.49
C SER A 235 9.14 -16.07 5.81
N ARG A 236 8.95 -16.02 4.50
CA ARG A 236 8.51 -17.15 3.67
C ARG A 236 9.35 -17.23 2.41
N LYS A 237 9.33 -18.40 1.79
CA LYS A 237 9.78 -18.63 0.42
C LYS A 237 8.70 -19.38 -0.33
N VAL A 238 8.54 -19.10 -1.62
CA VAL A 238 7.67 -19.88 -2.50
C VAL A 238 8.17 -21.33 -2.54
N SER A 239 7.26 -22.29 -2.39
CA SER A 239 7.60 -23.71 -2.40
C SER A 239 8.10 -24.17 -3.77
N ASP A 240 8.92 -25.23 -3.80
CA ASP A 240 9.38 -25.83 -5.05
C ASP A 240 8.22 -26.37 -5.90
N GLY A 241 7.08 -26.71 -5.28
CA GLY A 241 5.86 -27.14 -5.99
C GLY A 241 5.36 -26.09 -6.97
N VAL A 242 5.35 -24.82 -6.56
CA VAL A 242 4.93 -23.69 -7.39
C VAL A 242 5.89 -23.46 -8.56
N HIS A 243 7.20 -23.64 -8.33
CA HIS A 243 8.19 -23.53 -9.40
C HIS A 243 8.10 -24.68 -10.41
N ASN A 244 7.81 -25.90 -9.94
CA ASN A 244 7.79 -27.10 -10.77
C ASN A 244 6.48 -27.26 -11.56
N ARG A 245 5.34 -26.85 -10.99
CA ARG A 245 4.00 -26.96 -11.59
C ARG A 245 3.16 -25.71 -11.33
N PRO A 246 3.54 -24.54 -11.86
CA PRO A 246 2.87 -23.27 -11.58
C PRO A 246 1.37 -23.26 -11.92
N GLU A 247 0.93 -24.09 -12.86
CA GLU A 247 -0.48 -24.24 -13.24
C GLU A 247 -1.36 -24.90 -12.16
N PHE A 248 -0.75 -25.48 -11.12
CA PHE A 248 -1.44 -26.09 -9.97
C PHE A 248 -1.76 -25.06 -8.87
N HIS A 249 -1.23 -23.86 -8.98
CA HIS A 249 -1.26 -22.85 -7.92
C HIS A 249 -1.80 -21.52 -8.44
N THR A 250 -2.47 -20.77 -7.58
CA THR A 250 -2.68 -19.34 -7.84
C THR A 250 -1.49 -18.51 -7.41
N LEU A 251 -0.65 -18.98 -6.47
CA LEU A 251 0.58 -18.30 -6.07
C LEU A 251 1.55 -18.24 -7.25
N LEU A 252 2.13 -17.07 -7.47
CA LEU A 252 3.10 -16.86 -8.53
C LEU A 252 4.51 -17.21 -8.03
N PRO A 253 5.37 -17.80 -8.89
CA PRO A 253 6.75 -18.07 -8.52
C PRO A 253 7.47 -16.76 -8.18
N LEU A 254 8.32 -16.77 -7.15
CA LEU A 254 9.19 -15.66 -6.79
C LEU A 254 10.62 -16.17 -6.58
N PRO A 255 11.65 -15.46 -7.08
CA PRO A 255 13.03 -15.94 -7.04
C PRO A 255 13.66 -15.91 -5.64
N GLN A 256 13.20 -15.03 -4.75
CA GLN A 256 13.80 -14.79 -3.44
C GLN A 256 12.81 -15.04 -2.31
N GLN A 257 13.32 -15.12 -1.08
CA GLN A 257 12.48 -15.07 0.12
C GLN A 257 11.71 -13.73 0.20
N CYS A 258 10.58 -13.73 0.90
CA CYS A 258 9.76 -12.56 1.15
C CYS A 258 9.27 -12.55 2.60
N VAL A 259 8.54 -11.51 2.96
CA VAL A 259 7.84 -11.40 4.25
C VAL A 259 6.38 -11.15 3.94
N ILE A 260 5.51 -11.99 4.51
CA ILE A 260 4.05 -11.85 4.35
C ILE A 260 3.48 -10.92 5.42
N PRO A 261 2.32 -10.26 5.20
CA PRO A 261 1.70 -9.45 6.24
C PRO A 261 1.28 -10.29 7.46
N GLY A 262 0.64 -11.45 7.24
CA GLY A 262 0.25 -12.40 8.29
C GLY A 262 -1.15 -12.99 8.10
N SER A 263 -1.40 -14.12 8.78
CA SER A 263 -2.72 -14.78 8.84
C SER A 263 -3.31 -15.17 7.47
N ARG A 264 -4.37 -14.47 7.01
CA ARG A 264 -5.04 -14.68 5.71
C ARG A 264 -4.17 -14.25 4.52
N PHE A 265 -3.24 -13.32 4.75
CA PHE A 265 -2.36 -12.77 3.73
C PHE A 265 -1.07 -13.58 3.70
N ARG A 266 -0.99 -14.51 2.74
CA ARG A 266 0.03 -15.57 2.66
C ARG A 266 0.97 -15.39 1.47
N GLU A 267 0.79 -14.30 0.75
CA GLU A 267 1.58 -13.84 -0.37
C GLU A 267 2.24 -12.50 -0.02
N VAL A 268 3.25 -12.10 -0.79
CA VAL A 268 3.79 -10.73 -0.71
C VAL A 268 2.73 -9.76 -1.23
N TYR A 269 2.55 -8.65 -0.51
CA TYR A 269 1.73 -7.50 -0.93
C TYR A 269 2.62 -6.30 -1.19
N TYR A 270 2.29 -5.52 -2.21
CA TYR A 270 3.18 -4.50 -2.73
C TYR A 270 3.42 -3.38 -1.71
N TRP A 271 2.42 -2.56 -1.40
CA TRP A 271 2.67 -1.35 -0.60
C TRP A 271 3.02 -1.69 0.87
N ASP A 272 2.47 -2.78 1.42
CA ASP A 272 2.82 -3.34 2.74
C ASP A 272 4.33 -3.53 2.90
N SER A 273 4.99 -3.97 1.82
CA SER A 273 6.42 -4.26 1.78
C SER A 273 7.26 -3.04 2.12
N TYR A 274 6.77 -1.81 1.92
CA TYR A 274 7.50 -0.60 2.27
C TYR A 274 7.73 -0.53 3.78
N TRP A 275 6.69 -0.69 4.58
CA TRP A 275 6.81 -0.63 6.04
C TRP A 275 7.49 -1.85 6.62
N VAL A 276 7.32 -3.02 6.00
CA VAL A 276 8.14 -4.20 6.32
C VAL A 276 9.63 -3.88 6.14
N ILE A 277 10.04 -3.32 4.99
CA ILE A 277 11.42 -2.91 4.74
C ILE A 277 11.87 -1.88 5.77
N ARG A 278 11.07 -0.87 6.11
CA ARG A 278 11.41 0.09 7.17
C ARG A 278 11.73 -0.60 8.50
N GLY A 279 10.96 -1.60 8.88
CA GLY A 279 11.21 -2.43 10.07
C GLY A 279 12.45 -3.31 9.98
N LEU A 280 12.69 -3.93 8.82
CA LEU A 280 13.88 -4.73 8.55
C LEU A 280 15.16 -3.88 8.62
N LEU A 281 15.13 -2.66 8.09
CA LEU A 281 16.25 -1.72 8.16
C LEU A 281 16.56 -1.31 9.61
N ALA A 282 15.52 -1.05 10.43
CA ALA A 282 15.70 -0.82 11.87
C ALA A 282 16.27 -2.05 12.59
N SER A 283 15.91 -3.24 12.10
CA SER A 283 16.36 -4.57 12.56
C SER A 283 17.73 -5.02 12.02
N LYS A 284 18.39 -4.21 11.16
CA LYS A 284 19.66 -4.54 10.50
C LYS A 284 19.61 -5.71 9.50
N MET A 285 18.41 -6.06 9.03
CA MET A 285 18.17 -7.14 8.06
C MET A 285 18.17 -6.59 6.63
N TYR A 286 19.33 -6.17 6.15
CA TYR A 286 19.47 -5.48 4.86
C TYR A 286 19.32 -6.40 3.65
N ASP A 287 19.77 -7.66 3.75
CA ASP A 287 19.71 -8.61 2.65
C ASP A 287 18.30 -9.14 2.47
N THR A 288 17.58 -9.35 3.57
CA THR A 288 16.14 -9.63 3.52
C THR A 288 15.35 -8.48 2.89
N ALA A 289 15.70 -7.22 3.19
CA ALA A 289 15.07 -6.07 2.55
C ALA A 289 15.35 -6.02 1.03
N LYS A 290 16.59 -6.30 0.60
CA LYS A 290 16.96 -6.39 -0.82
C LYS A 290 16.21 -7.53 -1.53
N ALA A 291 16.05 -8.69 -0.89
CA ALA A 291 15.33 -9.83 -1.42
C ALA A 291 13.86 -9.50 -1.73
N ILE A 292 13.17 -8.77 -0.84
CA ILE A 292 11.81 -8.28 -1.09
C ILE A 292 11.77 -7.38 -2.32
N VAL A 293 12.68 -6.41 -2.43
CA VAL A 293 12.76 -5.52 -3.60
C VAL A 293 13.03 -6.30 -4.88
N SER A 294 13.91 -7.30 -4.85
CA SER A 294 14.20 -8.15 -6.01
C SER A 294 12.96 -8.92 -6.49
N ASN A 295 12.12 -9.40 -5.57
CA ASN A 295 10.86 -10.04 -5.94
C ASN A 295 9.88 -9.06 -6.60
N LEU A 296 9.79 -7.82 -6.13
CA LEU A 296 8.92 -6.81 -6.74
C LEU A 296 9.43 -6.37 -8.12
N ILE A 297 10.75 -6.27 -8.31
CA ILE A 297 11.39 -6.04 -9.62
C ILE A 297 11.07 -7.20 -10.57
N TYR A 298 11.17 -8.45 -10.10
CA TYR A 298 10.80 -9.62 -10.88
C TYR A 298 9.35 -9.55 -11.38
N LEU A 299 8.41 -9.10 -10.54
CA LEU A 299 7.02 -8.89 -10.96
C LEU A 299 6.89 -7.83 -12.07
N ILE A 300 7.66 -6.74 -12.00
CA ILE A 300 7.70 -5.74 -13.08
C ILE A 300 8.26 -6.33 -14.37
N GLU A 301 9.30 -7.16 -14.29
CA GLU A 301 9.91 -7.79 -15.46
C GLU A 301 8.91 -8.71 -16.16
N GLU A 302 8.21 -9.56 -15.40
CA GLU A 302 7.26 -10.56 -15.90
C GLU A 302 5.89 -10.00 -16.31
N TYR A 303 5.35 -9.04 -15.54
CA TYR A 303 3.96 -8.56 -15.69
C TYR A 303 3.86 -7.10 -16.13
N GLY A 304 4.96 -6.36 -16.11
CA GLY A 304 5.02 -4.97 -16.57
C GLY A 304 4.90 -3.92 -15.47
N TYR A 305 4.42 -4.30 -14.28
CA TYR A 305 4.23 -3.45 -13.12
C TYR A 305 4.21 -4.32 -11.85
N VAL A 306 4.34 -3.72 -10.67
CA VAL A 306 4.22 -4.47 -9.42
C VAL A 306 2.75 -4.81 -9.18
N LEU A 307 2.45 -6.09 -8.95
CA LEU A 307 1.09 -6.57 -8.70
C LEU A 307 0.64 -6.23 -7.28
N ASN A 308 -0.68 -6.14 -7.03
CA ASN A 308 -1.26 -6.01 -5.68
C ASN A 308 -0.64 -7.04 -4.71
N GLY A 309 -0.64 -8.30 -5.12
CA GLY A 309 0.13 -9.36 -4.49
C GLY A 309 0.52 -10.45 -5.48
N ALA A 310 1.38 -11.38 -5.08
CA ALA A 310 1.93 -12.41 -5.96
C ALA A 310 0.97 -13.59 -6.22
N ARG A 311 -0.27 -13.31 -6.62
CA ARG A 311 -1.28 -14.32 -7.00
C ARG A 311 -1.85 -14.05 -8.39
N ALA A 312 -2.22 -15.11 -9.11
CA ALA A 312 -2.74 -15.05 -10.48
C ALA A 312 -4.05 -14.25 -10.60
N TYR A 313 -4.81 -14.07 -9.52
CA TYR A 313 -6.00 -13.23 -9.49
C TYR A 313 -5.71 -11.74 -9.20
N TYR A 314 -4.44 -11.38 -8.94
CA TYR A 314 -3.95 -10.02 -8.77
C TYR A 314 -3.23 -9.46 -10.01
N THR A 315 -3.03 -10.26 -11.08
CA THR A 315 -2.34 -9.82 -12.32
C THR A 315 -3.08 -8.77 -13.16
N ASN A 316 -4.18 -8.23 -12.65
CA ASN A 316 -5.05 -7.24 -13.30
C ASN A 316 -5.00 -5.87 -12.61
N ARG A 317 -4.27 -5.73 -11.49
CA ARG A 317 -4.18 -4.50 -10.72
C ARG A 317 -2.89 -4.40 -9.93
N SER A 318 -2.48 -3.17 -9.64
CA SER A 318 -1.31 -2.86 -8.82
C SER A 318 -1.71 -2.58 -7.36
N GLN A 319 -0.89 -1.78 -6.68
CA GLN A 319 -1.12 -1.20 -5.36
C GLN A 319 -0.34 0.14 -5.27
N PRO A 320 -0.50 0.94 -4.20
CA PRO A 320 0.19 2.23 -4.07
C PRO A 320 1.71 2.14 -4.33
N PRO A 321 2.27 2.93 -5.29
CA PRO A 321 3.58 2.65 -5.82
C PRO A 321 4.73 3.19 -4.96
N LEU A 322 5.32 2.29 -4.16
CA LEU A 322 6.36 2.61 -3.17
C LEU A 322 7.71 1.92 -3.46
N LEU A 323 7.87 1.20 -4.57
CA LEU A 323 9.11 0.46 -4.87
C LEU A 323 10.35 1.36 -4.94
N SER A 324 10.22 2.54 -5.54
CA SER A 324 11.29 3.54 -5.59
C SER A 324 11.75 3.98 -4.19
N ALA A 325 10.80 4.22 -3.29
CA ALA A 325 11.07 4.55 -1.89
C ALA A 325 11.72 3.38 -1.13
N MET A 326 11.32 2.13 -1.44
CA MET A 326 11.98 0.93 -0.89
C MET A 326 13.44 0.85 -1.33
N VAL A 327 13.72 0.96 -2.63
CA VAL A 327 15.08 0.96 -3.20
C VAL A 327 15.92 2.06 -2.56
N PHE A 328 15.36 3.27 -2.48
CA PHE A 328 16.04 4.44 -1.93
C PHE A 328 16.39 4.27 -0.44
N GLU A 329 15.48 3.78 0.39
CA GLU A 329 15.74 3.57 1.82
C GLU A 329 16.77 2.45 2.06
N VAL A 330 16.74 1.37 1.26
CA VAL A 330 17.77 0.32 1.30
C VAL A 330 19.12 0.88 0.88
N TYR A 331 19.18 1.65 -0.22
CA TYR A 331 20.41 2.30 -0.69
C TYR A 331 20.99 3.24 0.38
N LYS A 332 20.16 4.08 1.01
CA LYS A 332 20.62 4.99 2.07
C LYS A 332 21.30 4.30 3.25
N ARG A 333 20.90 3.06 3.58
CA ARG A 333 21.48 2.30 4.70
C ARG A 333 22.71 1.50 4.30
N THR A 334 22.77 1.05 3.05
CA THR A 334 23.80 0.09 2.58
C THR A 334 24.87 0.74 1.71
N ALA A 335 24.61 1.91 1.14
CA ALA A 335 25.40 2.57 0.10
C ALA A 335 25.68 1.67 -1.13
N ASP A 336 24.83 0.65 -1.37
CA ASP A 336 24.98 -0.30 -2.46
C ASP A 336 24.55 0.31 -3.81
N VAL A 337 25.51 0.95 -4.49
CA VAL A 337 25.30 1.58 -5.80
C VAL A 337 24.95 0.56 -6.88
N GLU A 338 25.43 -0.68 -6.77
CA GLU A 338 25.13 -1.76 -7.71
C GLU A 338 23.64 -2.13 -7.65
N PHE A 339 23.12 -2.31 -6.43
CA PHE A 339 21.71 -2.55 -6.19
C PHE A 339 20.83 -1.41 -6.74
N ALA A 340 21.20 -0.16 -6.48
CA ALA A 340 20.48 1.01 -7.02
C ALA A 340 20.45 0.99 -8.55
N ARG A 341 21.60 0.72 -9.19
CA ARG A 341 21.72 0.68 -10.66
C ARG A 341 20.93 -0.45 -11.29
N LYS A 342 20.93 -1.64 -10.68
CA LYS A 342 20.12 -2.78 -11.14
C LYS A 342 18.62 -2.52 -11.00
N SER A 343 18.21 -1.73 -10.01
CA SER A 343 16.80 -1.42 -9.76
C SER A 343 16.24 -0.35 -10.71
N LEU A 344 17.08 0.57 -11.17
CA LEU A 344 16.65 1.75 -11.93
C LEU A 344 15.79 1.45 -13.17
N PRO A 345 16.10 0.45 -14.02
CA PRO A 345 15.26 0.13 -15.18
C PRO A 345 13.84 -0.27 -14.80
N ALA A 346 13.67 -1.06 -13.73
CA ALA A 346 12.35 -1.48 -13.26
C ALA A 346 11.52 -0.30 -12.72
N LEU A 347 12.16 0.63 -12.00
CA LEU A 347 11.49 1.84 -11.51
C LEU A 347 10.97 2.72 -12.64
N ILE A 348 11.72 2.84 -13.74
CA ILE A 348 11.29 3.59 -14.93
C ILE A 348 10.10 2.91 -15.60
N LYS A 349 10.13 1.57 -15.73
CA LYS A 349 9.03 0.79 -16.30
C LYS A 349 7.75 0.93 -15.46
N GLU A 350 7.87 0.93 -14.14
CA GLU A 350 6.73 1.17 -13.25
C GLU A 350 6.20 2.61 -13.37
N HIS A 351 7.06 3.62 -13.48
CA HIS A 351 6.64 5.00 -13.71
C HIS A 351 5.83 5.12 -15.01
N GLU A 352 6.26 4.45 -16.07
CA GLU A 352 5.55 4.42 -17.36
C GLU A 352 4.16 3.79 -17.23
N PHE A 353 3.99 2.73 -16.44
CA PHE A 353 2.67 2.14 -16.15
C PHE A 353 1.69 3.15 -15.52
N TRP A 354 2.13 3.88 -14.49
CA TRP A 354 1.29 4.85 -13.78
C TRP A 354 1.05 6.17 -14.54
N ASN A 355 1.88 6.46 -15.55
CA ASN A 355 1.84 7.70 -16.33
C ASN A 355 1.44 7.50 -17.79
N SER A 356 0.76 6.41 -18.10
CA SER A 356 0.25 6.10 -19.43
C SER A 356 -1.21 5.63 -19.40
N GLY A 357 -1.81 5.58 -20.60
CA GLY A 357 -3.14 5.02 -20.82
C GLY A 357 -4.21 5.56 -19.88
N ILE A 358 -4.96 4.63 -19.29
CA ILE A 358 -6.14 4.88 -18.44
C ILE A 358 -5.83 5.50 -17.08
N HIS A 359 -4.58 5.37 -16.59
CA HIS A 359 -4.14 5.96 -15.33
C HIS A 359 -3.90 7.45 -15.46
N LYS A 360 -3.39 7.89 -16.62
CA LYS A 360 -3.03 9.29 -16.89
C LYS A 360 -4.27 10.14 -17.17
N VAL A 361 -4.44 11.22 -16.42
CA VAL A 361 -5.52 12.20 -16.58
C VAL A 361 -4.94 13.61 -16.65
N THR A 362 -5.43 14.41 -17.58
CA THR A 362 -5.06 15.82 -17.72
C THR A 362 -6.13 16.72 -17.14
N VAL A 363 -5.75 17.61 -16.23
CA VAL A 363 -6.62 18.66 -15.67
C VAL A 363 -6.13 20.01 -16.15
N GLN A 364 -7.02 20.85 -16.65
CA GLN A 364 -6.72 22.22 -17.05
C GLN A 364 -7.17 23.19 -15.97
N ASP A 365 -6.25 23.99 -15.44
CA ASP A 365 -6.57 24.97 -14.41
C ASP A 365 -7.26 26.23 -14.97
N SER A 366 -7.62 27.17 -14.08
CA SER A 366 -8.27 28.43 -14.44
C SER A 366 -7.39 29.36 -15.29
N GLN A 367 -6.08 29.11 -15.37
CA GLN A 367 -5.13 29.85 -16.21
C GLN A 367 -4.86 29.13 -17.54
N ALA A 368 -5.66 28.11 -17.86
CA ALA A 368 -5.50 27.25 -19.03
C ALA A 368 -4.18 26.46 -19.06
N GLN A 369 -3.49 26.29 -17.92
CA GLN A 369 -2.34 25.39 -17.83
C GLN A 369 -2.82 23.96 -17.64
N LYS A 370 -2.16 23.02 -18.33
CA LYS A 370 -2.49 21.60 -18.28
C LYS A 370 -1.58 20.88 -17.30
N HIS A 371 -2.18 20.20 -16.34
CA HIS A 371 -1.54 19.41 -15.30
C HIS A 371 -1.82 17.93 -15.54
N THR A 372 -0.76 17.10 -15.57
CA THR A 372 -0.91 15.65 -15.69
C THR A 372 -0.87 15.01 -14.30
N LEU A 373 -1.89 14.21 -14.00
CA LEU A 373 -2.06 13.47 -12.75
C LEU A 373 -2.44 12.03 -13.05
N SER A 374 -2.43 11.19 -12.02
CA SER A 374 -2.78 9.77 -12.12
C SER A 374 -3.98 9.40 -11.24
N ARG A 375 -4.69 8.35 -11.62
CA ARG A 375 -5.76 7.69 -10.85
C ARG A 375 -5.52 6.20 -10.72
N TYR A 376 -6.16 5.58 -9.72
CA TYR A 376 -6.31 4.13 -9.66
C TYR A 376 -7.31 3.66 -10.71
N TYR A 377 -6.99 2.59 -11.40
CA TYR A 377 -7.84 1.96 -12.41
C TYR A 377 -7.44 0.49 -12.60
N ALA A 378 -8.10 -0.40 -11.87
CA ALA A 378 -7.91 -1.83 -12.06
C ALA A 378 -8.43 -2.28 -13.43
N MET A 379 -7.66 -3.12 -14.12
CA MET A 379 -8.03 -3.69 -15.41
C MET A 379 -8.92 -4.94 -15.23
N TRP A 380 -9.91 -4.85 -14.34
CA TRP A 380 -10.82 -5.93 -13.96
C TRP A 380 -12.24 -5.39 -13.80
N ASN A 381 -13.23 -6.05 -14.39
CA ASN A 381 -14.64 -5.63 -14.37
C ASN A 381 -15.59 -6.81 -14.05
N LYS A 382 -15.08 -7.79 -13.33
CA LYS A 382 -15.80 -8.97 -12.83
C LYS A 382 -15.66 -8.99 -11.30
N PRO A 383 -16.43 -9.83 -10.58
CA PRO A 383 -16.17 -10.07 -9.16
C PRO A 383 -14.70 -10.43 -8.92
N ARG A 384 -14.07 -9.84 -7.90
CA ARG A 384 -12.70 -10.16 -7.51
C ARG A 384 -12.65 -11.63 -7.07
N PRO A 385 -11.77 -12.49 -7.61
CA PRO A 385 -11.79 -13.91 -7.27
C PRO A 385 -11.67 -14.19 -5.76
N GLU A 386 -10.86 -13.41 -5.04
CA GLU A 386 -10.66 -13.55 -3.59
C GLU A 386 -11.83 -13.08 -2.72
N SER A 387 -12.82 -12.42 -3.32
CA SER A 387 -14.03 -11.89 -2.67
C SER A 387 -15.28 -12.07 -3.57
N SER A 388 -15.29 -13.07 -4.45
CA SER A 388 -16.23 -13.12 -5.58
C SER A 388 -17.69 -13.21 -5.14
N THR A 389 -17.96 -14.07 -4.14
CA THR A 389 -19.30 -14.20 -3.57
C THR A 389 -19.79 -12.92 -2.89
N ILE A 390 -18.87 -12.16 -2.29
CA ILE A 390 -19.17 -10.90 -1.59
C ILE A 390 -19.47 -9.80 -2.62
N ASP A 391 -18.62 -9.66 -3.64
CA ASP A 391 -18.82 -8.69 -4.72
C ASP A 391 -20.15 -8.94 -5.46
N LYS A 392 -20.49 -10.22 -5.72
CA LYS A 392 -21.77 -10.62 -6.33
C LYS A 392 -22.96 -10.27 -5.44
N GLU A 393 -22.82 -10.41 -4.12
CA GLU A 393 -23.84 -10.00 -3.14
C GLU A 393 -24.04 -8.49 -3.15
N PHE A 394 -22.96 -7.69 -3.12
CA PHE A 394 -23.08 -6.22 -3.20
C PHE A 394 -23.72 -5.74 -4.50
N ALA A 395 -23.47 -6.44 -5.61
CA ALA A 395 -24.05 -6.14 -6.91
C ALA A 395 -25.45 -6.74 -7.12
N SER A 396 -26.08 -7.38 -6.12
CA SER A 396 -27.33 -8.12 -6.30
C SER A 396 -28.49 -7.21 -6.75
N ASN A 397 -28.51 -5.97 -6.27
CA ASN A 397 -29.58 -5.01 -6.53
C ASN A 397 -29.36 -4.19 -7.81
N ILE A 398 -28.19 -4.31 -8.43
CA ILE A 398 -27.90 -3.68 -9.72
C ILE A 398 -28.52 -4.55 -10.82
N SER A 399 -29.39 -4.00 -11.66
CA SER A 399 -30.08 -4.80 -12.68
C SER A 399 -29.30 -4.90 -13.99
N SER A 400 -28.62 -3.82 -14.39
CA SER A 400 -27.89 -3.77 -15.65
C SER A 400 -26.56 -4.52 -15.58
N VAL A 401 -26.29 -5.39 -16.56
CA VAL A 401 -24.99 -6.07 -16.71
C VAL A 401 -23.85 -5.06 -16.83
N TYR A 402 -24.08 -3.96 -17.55
CA TYR A 402 -23.08 -2.91 -17.72
C TYR A 402 -22.78 -2.19 -16.40
N GLU A 403 -23.81 -1.85 -15.63
CA GLU A 403 -23.64 -1.22 -14.33
C GLU A 403 -22.95 -2.16 -13.34
N LYS A 404 -23.24 -3.47 -13.38
CA LYS A 404 -22.50 -4.47 -12.58
C LYS A 404 -21.02 -4.50 -12.94
N GLN A 405 -20.70 -4.56 -14.24
CA GLN A 405 -19.31 -4.56 -14.69
C GLN A 405 -18.58 -3.27 -14.30
N HIS A 406 -19.25 -2.13 -14.39
CA HIS A 406 -18.73 -0.86 -13.91
C HIS A 406 -18.46 -0.92 -12.41
N PHE A 407 -19.46 -1.29 -11.60
CA PHE A 407 -19.33 -1.45 -10.15
C PHE A 407 -18.17 -2.38 -9.76
N TYR A 408 -18.04 -3.54 -10.40
CA TYR A 408 -16.93 -4.47 -10.13
C TYR A 408 -15.56 -3.87 -10.41
N ARG A 409 -15.46 -2.97 -11.40
CA ARG A 409 -14.22 -2.24 -11.65
C ARG A 409 -13.94 -1.19 -10.59
N GLU A 410 -14.96 -0.50 -10.10
CA GLU A 410 -14.81 0.45 -8.99
C GLU A 410 -14.32 -0.25 -7.72
N VAL A 411 -14.88 -1.43 -7.44
CA VAL A 411 -14.46 -2.34 -6.37
C VAL A 411 -13.01 -2.79 -6.54
N ALA A 412 -12.64 -3.30 -7.71
CA ALA A 412 -11.26 -3.74 -7.98
C ALA A 412 -10.25 -2.57 -7.93
N SER A 413 -10.66 -1.38 -8.35
CA SER A 413 -9.82 -0.17 -8.29
C SER A 413 -9.67 0.36 -6.86
N ALA A 414 -10.69 0.18 -6.01
CA ALA A 414 -10.56 0.47 -4.58
C ALA A 414 -9.55 -0.47 -3.93
N ALA A 415 -9.52 -1.76 -4.31
CA ALA A 415 -8.48 -2.69 -3.86
C ALA A 415 -7.08 -2.32 -4.40
N GLU A 416 -6.98 -1.77 -5.62
CA GLU A 416 -5.72 -1.21 -6.14
C GLU A 416 -5.25 0.01 -5.32
N SER A 417 -6.16 0.77 -4.73
CA SER A 417 -5.77 1.91 -3.87
C SER A 417 -5.19 1.50 -2.52
N GLY A 418 -5.36 0.22 -2.12
CA GLY A 418 -5.09 -0.28 -0.77
C GLY A 418 -6.13 0.13 0.28
N TRP A 419 -7.13 0.95 -0.09
CA TRP A 419 -8.21 1.43 0.79
C TRP A 419 -9.56 0.77 0.46
N ASP A 420 -9.60 -0.56 0.44
CA ASP A 420 -10.80 -1.38 0.20
C ASP A 420 -11.47 -1.78 1.54
N PHE A 421 -12.55 -1.15 2.00
CA PHE A 421 -13.22 0.00 1.41
C PHE A 421 -13.28 1.18 2.36
N SER A 422 -13.65 2.33 1.80
CA SER A 422 -13.74 3.61 2.47
C SER A 422 -14.83 4.45 1.81
N THR A 423 -15.53 5.26 2.60
CA THR A 423 -16.43 6.32 2.12
C THR A 423 -15.72 7.33 1.23
N ARG A 424 -14.38 7.40 1.27
CA ARG A 424 -13.54 8.17 0.34
C ARG A 424 -13.88 7.91 -1.13
N TRP A 425 -14.28 6.70 -1.46
CA TRP A 425 -14.53 6.25 -2.83
C TRP A 425 -16.01 6.27 -3.21
N MET A 426 -16.92 6.69 -2.32
CA MET A 426 -18.37 6.54 -2.50
C MET A 426 -19.04 7.90 -2.78
N ARG A 427 -19.87 7.99 -3.82
CA ARG A 427 -20.68 9.19 -4.06
C ARG A 427 -21.74 9.40 -2.97
N ASN A 428 -22.25 8.31 -2.40
CA ASN A 428 -23.12 8.31 -1.22
C ASN A 428 -22.53 7.35 -0.17
N HIS A 429 -22.13 7.89 0.98
CA HIS A 429 -21.46 7.12 2.04
C HIS A 429 -22.29 5.98 2.65
N SER A 430 -23.61 5.98 2.45
CA SER A 430 -24.52 4.94 2.96
C SER A 430 -24.83 3.85 1.93
N ASP A 431 -24.38 4.02 0.69
CA ASP A 431 -24.68 3.12 -0.41
C ASP A 431 -23.40 2.69 -1.12
N PHE A 432 -22.95 1.49 -0.77
CA PHE A 432 -21.76 0.85 -1.33
C PHE A 432 -21.79 0.73 -2.86
N THR A 433 -22.97 0.64 -3.47
CA THR A 433 -23.10 0.55 -4.94
C THR A 433 -22.68 1.83 -5.66
N THR A 434 -22.49 2.92 -4.91
CA THR A 434 -22.05 4.23 -5.43
C THR A 434 -20.53 4.42 -5.41
N LEU A 435 -19.75 3.35 -5.22
CA LEU A 435 -18.30 3.35 -5.44
C LEU A 435 -17.98 3.94 -6.82
N ALA A 436 -17.00 4.83 -6.86
CA ALA A 436 -16.59 5.59 -8.04
C ALA A 436 -15.10 5.95 -8.00
N THR A 437 -14.28 5.03 -7.47
CA THR A 437 -12.81 5.10 -7.37
C THR A 437 -12.13 5.60 -8.65
N THR A 438 -12.53 5.09 -9.83
CA THR A 438 -11.92 5.47 -11.13
C THR A 438 -12.24 6.91 -11.54
N SER A 439 -13.19 7.55 -10.87
CA SER A 439 -13.59 8.94 -11.08
C SER A 439 -12.93 9.90 -10.08
N ILE A 440 -11.88 9.46 -9.38
CA ILE A 440 -11.15 10.28 -8.42
C ILE A 440 -9.68 10.36 -8.84
N LEU A 441 -9.10 11.56 -8.76
CA LEU A 441 -7.66 11.78 -8.73
C LEU A 441 -7.22 11.79 -7.26
N PRO A 442 -6.61 10.72 -6.76
CA PRO A 442 -6.25 10.62 -5.35
C PRO A 442 -4.99 11.44 -5.08
N VAL A 443 -5.00 12.22 -4.01
CA VAL A 443 -3.85 13.05 -3.63
C VAL A 443 -2.65 12.19 -3.23
N ASP A 444 -2.88 11.09 -2.54
CA ASP A 444 -1.87 10.14 -2.08
C ASP A 444 -1.17 9.43 -3.24
N LEU A 445 -1.91 8.91 -4.23
CA LEU A 445 -1.32 8.31 -5.44
C LEU A 445 -0.35 9.28 -6.13
N ASN A 446 -0.76 10.54 -6.29
CA ASN A 446 0.07 11.53 -6.95
C ASN A 446 1.27 11.94 -6.10
N ALA A 447 1.16 11.92 -4.76
CA ALA A 447 2.30 12.07 -3.87
C ALA A 447 3.28 10.88 -3.98
N PHE A 448 2.79 9.64 -4.12
CA PHE A 448 3.63 8.46 -4.32
C PHE A 448 4.38 8.51 -5.66
N ILE A 449 3.72 8.93 -6.74
CA ILE A 449 4.37 9.09 -8.04
C ILE A 449 5.38 10.26 -8.02
N LEU A 450 5.06 11.36 -7.32
CA LEU A 450 6.03 12.45 -7.12
C LEU A 450 7.26 11.93 -6.37
N ARG A 451 7.07 11.11 -5.32
CA ARG A 451 8.18 10.46 -4.62
C ARG A 451 9.00 9.59 -5.56
N MET A 452 8.33 8.79 -6.40
CA MET A 452 8.98 7.93 -7.37
C MET A 452 9.82 8.73 -8.37
N GLU A 453 9.28 9.81 -8.93
CA GLU A 453 10.01 10.67 -9.86
C GLU A 453 11.27 11.25 -9.20
N HIS A 454 11.15 11.73 -7.96
CA HIS A 454 12.29 12.26 -7.20
C HIS A 454 13.33 11.18 -6.84
N ASP A 455 12.89 10.01 -6.37
CA ASP A 455 13.77 8.90 -6.01
C ASP A 455 14.52 8.36 -7.24
N ILE A 456 13.85 8.22 -8.40
CA ILE A 456 14.50 7.85 -9.67
C ILE A 456 15.56 8.89 -10.03
N ALA A 457 15.27 10.19 -9.91
CA ALA A 457 16.25 11.23 -10.21
C ALA A 457 17.49 11.15 -9.32
N LEU A 458 17.31 10.91 -8.01
CA LEU A 458 18.40 10.75 -7.06
C LEU A 458 19.22 9.47 -7.33
N LEU A 459 18.54 8.35 -7.56
CA LEU A 459 19.17 7.06 -7.86
C LEU A 459 19.98 7.14 -9.16
N ALA A 460 19.40 7.72 -10.22
CA ALA A 460 20.09 7.93 -11.48
C ALA A 460 21.36 8.79 -11.33
N LYS A 461 21.29 9.85 -10.50
CA LYS A 461 22.45 10.70 -10.21
C LYS A 461 23.57 9.93 -9.52
N VAL A 462 23.27 9.09 -8.52
CA VAL A 462 24.30 8.32 -7.82
C VAL A 462 24.86 7.16 -8.65
N THR A 463 24.09 6.67 -9.63
CA THR A 463 24.55 5.63 -10.57
C THR A 463 25.25 6.19 -11.81
N GLY A 464 25.32 7.52 -11.95
CA GLY A 464 26.01 8.22 -13.05
C GLY A 464 25.18 8.44 -14.31
N ASP A 465 23.86 8.23 -14.28
CA ASP A 465 22.97 8.50 -15.42
C ASP A 465 22.34 9.90 -15.30
N HIS A 466 23.07 10.90 -15.79
CA HIS A 466 22.67 12.30 -15.71
C HIS A 466 21.44 12.64 -16.56
N ASN A 467 21.23 11.94 -17.68
CA ASN A 467 20.09 12.18 -18.57
C ASN A 467 18.78 11.73 -17.93
N ILE A 468 18.79 10.55 -17.31
CA ILE A 468 17.63 10.05 -16.54
C ILE A 468 17.38 10.97 -15.34
N ALA A 469 18.45 11.38 -14.63
CA ALA A 469 18.32 12.27 -13.49
C ALA A 469 17.63 13.59 -13.85
N GLU A 470 18.06 14.26 -14.92
CA GLU A 470 17.47 15.52 -15.37
C GLU A 470 16.02 15.34 -15.84
N ARG A 471 15.73 14.28 -16.60
CA ARG A 471 14.38 13.97 -17.09
C ARG A 471 13.39 13.81 -15.93
N PHE A 472 13.76 13.04 -14.92
CA PHE A 472 12.88 12.75 -13.79
C PHE A 472 12.79 13.90 -12.78
N LEU A 473 13.83 14.73 -12.66
CA LEU A 473 13.74 15.97 -11.91
C LEU A 473 12.67 16.90 -12.51
N LYS A 474 12.70 17.11 -13.85
CA LYS A 474 11.67 17.88 -14.56
C LYS A 474 10.26 17.29 -14.40
N ALA A 475 10.13 15.96 -14.43
CA ALA A 475 8.85 15.29 -14.18
C ALA A 475 8.33 15.57 -12.76
N SER A 476 9.22 15.46 -11.75
CA SER A 476 8.89 15.72 -10.35
C SER A 476 8.47 17.17 -10.11
N GLU A 477 9.14 18.14 -10.76
CA GLU A 477 8.78 19.56 -10.68
C GLU A 477 7.38 19.81 -11.26
N ALA A 478 7.08 19.22 -12.43
CA ALA A 478 5.77 19.34 -13.06
C ALA A 478 4.66 18.73 -12.19
N ARG A 479 4.90 17.57 -11.57
CA ARG A 479 3.91 16.94 -10.69
C ARG A 479 3.73 17.67 -9.37
N HIS A 480 4.80 18.21 -8.81
CA HIS A 480 4.75 19.05 -7.62
C HIS A 480 3.83 20.27 -7.85
N GLU A 481 3.98 20.96 -8.98
CA GLU A 481 3.09 22.08 -9.34
C GLU A 481 1.65 21.61 -9.61
N ALA A 482 1.45 20.44 -10.23
CA ALA A 482 0.13 19.85 -10.42
C ALA A 482 -0.57 19.56 -9.07
N ILE A 483 0.14 19.00 -8.09
CA ILE A 483 -0.41 18.72 -6.75
C ILE A 483 -0.77 20.01 -6.03
N LYS A 484 0.09 21.04 -6.10
CA LYS A 484 -0.17 22.36 -5.52
C LYS A 484 -1.37 23.06 -6.15
N THR A 485 -1.61 22.85 -7.44
CA THR A 485 -2.67 23.56 -8.16
C THR A 485 -4.00 22.84 -8.05
N VAL A 486 -4.02 21.51 -8.20
CA VAL A 486 -5.27 20.75 -8.30
C VAL A 486 -5.82 20.35 -6.92
N PHE A 487 -4.95 19.93 -6.01
CA PHE A 487 -5.38 19.31 -4.74
C PHE A 487 -5.33 20.26 -3.54
N TRP A 488 -4.50 21.29 -3.55
CA TRP A 488 -4.39 22.20 -2.40
C TRP A 488 -5.68 22.99 -2.19
N ASN A 489 -6.15 23.02 -0.94
CA ASN A 489 -7.26 23.87 -0.54
C ASN A 489 -6.78 24.86 0.54
N ALA A 490 -6.67 26.13 0.16
CA ALA A 490 -6.09 27.16 1.02
C ALA A 490 -6.97 27.49 2.24
N GLU A 491 -8.29 27.38 2.13
CA GLU A 491 -9.22 27.62 3.23
C GLU A 491 -9.08 26.55 4.31
N LYS A 492 -9.02 25.27 3.90
CA LYS A 492 -8.88 24.14 4.82
C LYS A 492 -7.42 23.88 5.24
N GLY A 493 -6.44 24.48 4.56
CA GLY A 493 -5.01 24.30 4.84
C GLY A 493 -4.53 22.85 4.67
N GLN A 494 -5.13 22.11 3.74
CA GLN A 494 -4.84 20.70 3.46
C GLN A 494 -5.05 20.41 1.97
N TRP A 495 -4.56 19.26 1.51
CA TRP A 495 -4.87 18.76 0.17
C TRP A 495 -6.17 17.95 0.19
N LEU A 496 -6.86 17.87 -0.94
CA LEU A 496 -8.11 17.15 -1.10
C LEU A 496 -8.05 16.35 -2.39
N ASP A 497 -8.63 15.15 -2.39
CA ASP A 497 -8.86 14.42 -3.65
C ASP A 497 -9.72 15.24 -4.60
N TYR A 498 -9.49 15.09 -5.91
CA TYR A 498 -10.24 15.77 -6.94
C TYR A 498 -11.14 14.79 -7.69
N TRP A 499 -12.44 15.03 -7.67
CA TRP A 499 -13.42 14.21 -8.38
C TRP A 499 -13.54 14.64 -9.84
N LEU A 500 -13.44 13.68 -10.75
CA LEU A 500 -13.69 13.91 -12.17
C LEU A 500 -15.20 14.10 -12.39
N GLY A 501 -15.53 15.05 -13.28
CA GLY A 501 -16.91 15.31 -13.68
C GLY A 501 -17.48 14.21 -14.57
N ASN A 502 -18.81 14.20 -14.75
CA ASN A 502 -19.51 13.24 -15.61
C ASN A 502 -19.27 13.46 -17.13
N SER A 503 -18.46 14.45 -17.53
CA SER A 503 -18.15 14.68 -18.94
C SER A 503 -17.30 13.52 -19.47
N THR A 504 -17.77 12.95 -20.56
CA THR A 504 -17.30 11.74 -21.23
C THR A 504 -15.78 11.59 -21.27
N CYS A 505 -15.33 10.33 -21.20
CA CYS A 505 -13.94 9.85 -21.29
C CYS A 505 -13.16 10.29 -22.57
N ASN A 506 -13.68 11.24 -23.34
CA ASN A 506 -13.18 11.71 -24.63
C ASN A 506 -12.80 13.21 -24.63
N ALA A 507 -12.88 13.92 -23.50
CA ALA A 507 -12.32 15.27 -23.40
C ALA A 507 -10.81 15.19 -23.15
N GLU A 508 -10.00 15.84 -24.01
CA GLU A 508 -8.53 15.84 -23.92
C GLU A 508 -7.99 16.40 -22.58
N ALA A 509 -8.77 17.26 -21.91
CA ALA A 509 -8.48 17.77 -20.58
C ALA A 509 -9.78 18.05 -19.81
N GLN A 510 -9.78 17.75 -18.51
CA GLN A 510 -10.87 18.06 -17.59
C GLN A 510 -10.65 19.47 -17.04
N THR A 511 -11.66 20.35 -17.12
CA THR A 511 -11.56 21.69 -16.52
C THR A 511 -11.58 21.57 -15.00
N TRP A 512 -10.66 22.27 -14.34
CA TRP A 512 -10.63 22.34 -12.89
C TRP A 512 -11.79 23.19 -12.36
N GLU A 513 -12.56 22.64 -11.43
CA GLU A 513 -13.62 23.36 -10.74
C GLU A 513 -13.53 23.11 -9.23
N ALA A 514 -13.61 24.16 -8.43
CA ALA A 514 -13.46 24.06 -6.97
C ALA A 514 -14.49 23.12 -6.32
N CYS A 515 -15.71 23.04 -6.89
CA CYS A 515 -16.77 22.16 -6.42
C CYS A 515 -16.45 20.66 -6.56
N ASN A 516 -15.46 20.30 -7.38
CA ASN A 516 -15.03 18.92 -7.59
C ASN A 516 -13.99 18.45 -6.54
N GLN A 517 -13.44 19.35 -5.72
CA GLN A 517 -12.63 18.92 -4.59
C GLN A 517 -13.50 18.20 -3.55
N ASN A 518 -12.98 17.09 -3.01
CA ASN A 518 -13.67 16.34 -1.98
C ASN A 518 -13.94 17.22 -0.74
N GLN A 519 -15.16 17.19 -0.21
CA GLN A 519 -15.54 18.04 0.93
C GLN A 519 -15.20 17.40 2.28
N ASN A 520 -15.06 16.09 2.33
CA ASN A 520 -14.76 15.37 3.56
C ASN A 520 -13.25 15.34 3.86
N VAL A 521 -12.93 15.18 5.13
CA VAL A 521 -11.55 15.08 5.59
C VAL A 521 -11.16 13.61 5.71
N PHE A 522 -10.06 13.25 5.05
CA PHE A 522 -9.44 11.93 5.13
C PHE A 522 -7.97 12.10 5.52
N ALA A 523 -7.38 11.11 6.18
CA ALA A 523 -5.97 11.19 6.54
C ALA A 523 -5.03 11.21 5.32
N SER A 524 -5.47 10.67 4.18
CA SER A 524 -4.77 10.78 2.89
C SER A 524 -4.48 12.23 2.48
N ASN A 525 -5.32 13.19 2.91
CA ASN A 525 -5.15 14.62 2.67
C ASN A 525 -3.80 15.15 3.18
N PHE A 526 -3.19 14.48 4.16
CA PHE A 526 -1.94 14.89 4.79
C PHE A 526 -0.73 14.10 4.31
N VAL A 527 -0.92 13.06 3.48
CA VAL A 527 0.16 12.24 2.91
C VAL A 527 1.18 13.04 2.09
N PRO A 528 0.82 14.11 1.33
CA PRO A 528 1.82 14.92 0.63
C PRO A 528 2.92 15.47 1.54
N LEU A 529 2.64 15.70 2.82
CA LEU A 529 3.64 16.15 3.79
C LEU A 529 4.83 15.18 3.92
N TRP A 530 4.70 13.92 3.52
CA TRP A 530 5.78 12.94 3.48
C TRP A 530 6.89 13.28 2.47
N ILE A 531 6.63 14.16 1.49
CA ILE A 531 7.57 14.53 0.43
C ILE A 531 8.39 15.76 0.84
N GLU A 532 9.71 15.72 0.58
CA GLU A 532 10.66 16.77 0.96
C GLU A 532 10.30 18.15 0.42
N LEU A 533 9.80 18.20 -0.82
CA LEU A 533 9.36 19.44 -1.45
C LEU A 533 8.25 20.14 -0.65
N PHE A 534 7.43 19.40 0.09
CA PHE A 534 6.36 19.95 0.92
C PHE A 534 6.81 20.18 2.37
N PHE A 535 7.50 19.23 3.02
CA PHE A 535 7.91 19.42 4.42
C PHE A 535 9.04 20.44 4.61
N SER A 536 9.72 20.84 3.55
CA SER A 536 10.76 21.87 3.59
C SER A 536 10.20 23.30 3.57
N ASP A 537 8.94 23.48 3.16
CA ASP A 537 8.25 24.78 3.23
C ASP A 537 7.64 24.99 4.62
N ALA A 538 8.32 25.75 5.48
CA ALA A 538 7.87 26.02 6.84
C ALA A 538 6.46 26.66 6.90
N SER A 539 6.11 27.56 5.98
CA SER A 539 4.80 28.22 5.98
C SER A 539 3.68 27.22 5.66
N LEU A 540 3.94 26.34 4.70
CA LEU A 540 3.04 25.24 4.36
C LEU A 540 2.88 24.26 5.53
N VAL A 541 3.99 23.79 6.10
CA VAL A 541 3.96 22.84 7.23
C VAL A 541 3.21 23.42 8.43
N GLU A 542 3.39 24.70 8.73
CA GLU A 542 2.65 25.35 9.81
C GLU A 542 1.13 25.28 9.58
N LYS A 543 0.67 25.60 8.37
CA LYS A 543 -0.76 25.52 8.00
C LYS A 543 -1.30 24.10 8.07
N VAL A 544 -0.56 23.14 7.50
CA VAL A 544 -0.94 21.72 7.46
C VAL A 544 -0.99 21.13 8.88
N THR A 545 -0.02 21.48 9.74
CA THR A 545 0.03 21.03 11.13
C THR A 545 -1.20 21.52 11.90
N ARG A 546 -1.53 22.81 11.79
CA ARG A 546 -2.74 23.37 12.43
C ARG A 546 -4.01 22.72 11.88
N SER A 547 -4.08 22.53 10.56
CA SER A 547 -5.20 21.85 9.90
C SER A 547 -5.40 20.44 10.47
N LEU A 548 -4.34 19.63 10.52
CA LEU A 548 -4.36 18.28 11.10
C LEU A 548 -4.84 18.29 12.56
N GLN A 549 -4.30 19.19 13.39
CA GLN A 549 -4.71 19.30 14.80
C GLN A 549 -6.19 19.67 14.97
N SER A 550 -6.72 20.51 14.08
CA SER A 550 -8.13 20.95 14.10
C SER A 550 -9.08 20.01 13.34
N SER A 551 -8.55 19.03 12.60
CA SER A 551 -9.31 18.20 11.67
C SER A 551 -10.29 17.23 12.32
N GLY A 552 -10.09 16.90 13.60
CA GLY A 552 -10.78 15.80 14.28
C GLY A 552 -10.15 14.42 14.04
N LEU A 553 -9.15 14.29 13.17
CA LEU A 553 -8.47 13.01 12.92
C LEU A 553 -7.51 12.60 14.04
N LEU A 554 -6.97 13.56 14.82
CA LEU A 554 -6.06 13.23 15.92
C LEU A 554 -6.83 12.75 17.15
N CYS A 555 -6.78 11.45 17.40
CA CYS A 555 -7.46 10.77 18.52
C CYS A 555 -6.46 10.28 19.58
N ASP A 556 -6.97 9.62 20.62
CA ASP A 556 -6.19 9.18 21.79
C ASP A 556 -5.10 8.16 21.44
N ALA A 557 -5.33 7.33 20.42
CA ALA A 557 -4.43 6.25 20.02
C ALA A 557 -3.76 6.47 18.65
N GLY A 558 -3.95 7.62 17.99
CA GLY A 558 -3.31 7.95 16.71
C GLY A 558 -4.20 8.78 15.79
N ILE A 559 -3.93 8.72 14.49
CA ILE A 559 -4.67 9.41 13.43
C ILE A 559 -5.79 8.49 12.93
N ALA A 560 -7.04 8.92 13.01
CA ALA A 560 -8.17 8.27 12.38
C ALA A 560 -8.05 8.33 10.85
N THR A 561 -8.57 7.31 10.15
CA THR A 561 -8.53 7.26 8.68
C THR A 561 -9.46 8.28 8.02
N SER A 562 -10.63 8.46 8.61
CA SER A 562 -11.66 9.44 8.24
C SER A 562 -12.42 9.88 9.48
N LEU A 563 -13.47 10.68 9.32
CA LEU A 563 -14.41 11.06 10.38
C LEU A 563 -15.75 10.32 10.29
N THR A 564 -15.94 9.46 9.28
CA THR A 564 -17.21 8.80 9.00
C THR A 564 -17.20 7.40 9.60
N LYS A 565 -18.19 7.09 10.46
CA LYS A 565 -18.38 5.74 11.01
C LYS A 565 -19.27 4.92 10.08
N SER A 566 -18.70 4.44 8.98
CA SER A 566 -19.42 3.71 7.91
C SER A 566 -19.58 2.21 8.19
N GLY A 567 -18.70 1.64 9.02
CA GLY A 567 -18.57 0.18 9.16
C GLY A 567 -17.54 -0.42 8.19
N GLU A 568 -17.05 0.37 7.23
CA GLU A 568 -15.92 0.01 6.40
C GLU A 568 -14.60 0.09 7.15
N GLN A 569 -13.59 -0.65 6.70
CA GLN A 569 -12.34 -0.77 7.44
C GLN A 569 -11.39 0.44 7.27
N TRP A 570 -11.44 1.15 6.14
CA TRP A 570 -10.67 2.37 5.91
C TRP A 570 -11.49 3.63 6.23
N ASP A 571 -12.13 3.62 7.40
CA ASP A 571 -12.96 4.68 7.92
C ASP A 571 -12.90 4.72 9.46
N PHE A 572 -13.51 5.74 10.07
CA PHE A 572 -13.58 5.87 11.53
C PHE A 572 -14.28 4.65 12.18
N PRO A 573 -13.76 4.09 13.29
CA PRO A 573 -12.71 4.60 14.16
C PRO A 573 -11.31 4.03 13.88
N ASN A 574 -11.08 3.41 12.72
CA ASN A 574 -9.82 2.71 12.49
C ASN A 574 -8.70 3.71 12.16
N GLY A 575 -7.50 3.40 12.64
CA GLY A 575 -6.23 3.96 12.21
C GLY A 575 -5.30 2.85 11.72
N TRP A 576 -4.51 3.17 10.70
CA TRP A 576 -3.63 2.23 10.01
C TRP A 576 -2.18 2.68 10.07
N ALA A 577 -1.29 1.75 10.42
CA ALA A 577 0.15 2.02 10.59
C ALA A 577 0.77 2.80 9.41
N PRO A 578 0.48 2.47 8.13
CA PRO A 578 0.88 3.26 6.96
C PRO A 578 0.73 4.76 7.09
N ILE A 579 -0.47 5.20 7.46
CA ILE A 579 -0.89 6.58 7.47
C ILE A 579 -0.31 7.32 8.67
N GLN A 580 -0.22 6.64 9.82
CA GLN A 580 0.51 7.18 10.97
C GLN A 580 1.94 7.52 10.56
N HIS A 581 2.61 6.55 9.93
CA HIS A 581 4.03 6.65 9.61
C HIS A 581 4.32 7.76 8.62
N MET A 582 3.59 7.85 7.51
CA MET A 582 3.84 8.85 6.48
C MET A 582 3.64 10.29 6.99
N ILE A 583 2.55 10.54 7.74
CA ILE A 583 2.24 11.87 8.27
C ILE A 583 3.24 12.26 9.36
N VAL A 584 3.52 11.35 10.30
CA VAL A 584 4.51 11.57 11.37
C VAL A 584 5.90 11.82 10.80
N GLU A 585 6.32 11.06 9.80
CA GLU A 585 7.63 11.23 9.17
C GLU A 585 7.75 12.60 8.49
N GLY A 586 6.72 13.05 7.77
CA GLY A 586 6.68 14.39 7.18
C GLY A 586 6.78 15.51 8.21
N LEU A 587 5.99 15.42 9.29
CA LEU A 587 6.03 16.38 10.40
C LEU A 587 7.39 16.39 11.12
N ALA A 588 7.95 15.21 11.38
CA ALA A 588 9.22 15.05 12.10
C ALA A 588 10.42 15.56 11.30
N ARG A 589 10.40 15.36 9.97
CA ARG A 589 11.46 15.83 9.07
C ARG A 589 11.36 17.31 8.72
N SER A 590 10.22 17.95 9.00
CA SER A 590 10.08 19.38 8.81
C SER A 590 11.09 20.19 9.64
N GLY A 591 11.40 21.41 9.21
CA GLY A 591 12.26 22.32 9.98
C GLY A 591 11.59 22.88 11.25
N LEU A 592 10.28 22.67 11.43
CA LEU A 592 9.48 23.31 12.47
C LEU A 592 9.45 22.51 13.77
N LYS A 593 9.68 23.20 14.88
CA LYS A 593 9.71 22.59 16.21
C LYS A 593 8.33 22.08 16.64
N GLU A 594 7.29 22.86 16.36
CA GLU A 594 5.91 22.56 16.71
C GLU A 594 5.43 21.31 15.98
N ALA A 595 5.70 21.20 14.67
CA ALA A 595 5.39 20.02 13.88
C ALA A 595 6.11 18.76 14.41
N LYS A 596 7.38 18.87 14.80
CA LYS A 596 8.12 17.76 15.43
C LYS A 596 7.51 17.29 16.74
N LEU A 597 7.01 18.21 17.57
CA LEU A 597 6.33 17.86 18.82
C LEU A 597 5.02 17.12 18.56
N VAL A 598 4.26 17.54 17.54
CA VAL A 598 3.04 16.82 17.10
C VAL A 598 3.39 15.43 16.57
N ALA A 599 4.46 15.32 15.78
CA ALA A 599 4.95 14.03 15.29
C ALA A 599 5.31 13.07 16.44
N GLU A 600 6.07 13.55 17.43
CA GLU A 600 6.46 12.74 18.59
C GLU A 600 5.24 12.31 19.41
N ASP A 601 4.27 13.21 19.64
CA ASP A 601 3.04 12.89 20.37
C ASP A 601 2.23 11.79 19.66
N ILE A 602 2.01 11.90 18.35
CA ILE A 602 1.32 10.87 17.57
C ILE A 602 2.08 9.54 17.62
N ALA A 603 3.42 9.56 17.44
CA ALA A 603 4.24 8.35 17.51
C ALA A 603 4.16 7.67 18.88
N VAL A 604 4.17 8.45 19.97
CA VAL A 604 4.02 7.94 21.34
C VAL A 604 2.65 7.31 21.56
N ARG A 605 1.56 7.95 21.11
CA ARG A 605 0.20 7.38 21.18
C ARG A 605 0.11 6.07 20.41
N TRP A 606 0.65 6.04 19.19
CA TRP A 606 0.65 4.85 18.35
C TRP A 606 1.46 3.70 18.96
N ILE A 607 2.66 3.97 19.47
CA ILE A 607 3.50 2.96 20.13
C ILE A 607 2.78 2.39 21.37
N ARG A 608 2.17 3.23 22.20
CA ARG A 608 1.42 2.79 23.40
C ARG A 608 0.25 1.89 23.05
N THR A 609 -0.58 2.28 22.06
CA THR A 609 -1.74 1.47 21.67
C THR A 609 -1.31 0.09 21.15
N ASN A 610 -0.26 0.05 20.33
CA ASN A 610 0.30 -1.21 19.82
C ASN A 610 0.84 -2.08 20.96
N TYR A 611 1.61 -1.50 21.90
CA TYR A 611 2.13 -2.22 23.05
C TYR A 611 1.01 -2.83 23.90
N VAL A 612 0.01 -2.03 24.29
CA VAL A 612 -1.07 -2.49 25.18
C VAL A 612 -1.93 -3.56 24.49
N ALA A 613 -2.24 -3.40 23.21
CA ALA A 613 -2.93 -4.44 22.44
C ALA A 613 -2.10 -5.73 22.38
N TYR A 614 -0.81 -5.61 22.07
CA TYR A 614 0.11 -6.75 22.01
C TYR A 614 0.21 -7.50 23.34
N LYS A 615 0.35 -6.78 24.47
CA LYS A 615 0.38 -7.42 25.80
C LYS A 615 -0.92 -8.10 26.16
N LYS A 616 -2.06 -7.61 25.65
CA LYS A 616 -3.39 -8.18 25.90
C LYS A 616 -3.68 -9.41 25.05
N THR A 617 -3.30 -9.40 23.76
CA THR A 617 -3.68 -10.45 22.81
C THR A 617 -2.55 -11.39 22.43
N GLY A 618 -1.30 -11.04 22.73
CA GLY A 618 -0.10 -11.77 22.31
C GLY A 618 0.26 -11.58 20.83
N THR A 619 -0.39 -10.65 20.13
CA THR A 619 -0.27 -10.48 18.67
C THR A 619 -0.26 -9.00 18.28
N MET A 620 0.46 -8.68 17.20
CA MET A 620 0.32 -7.39 16.52
C MET A 620 -0.87 -7.46 15.56
N HIS A 621 -1.64 -6.37 15.49
CA HIS A 621 -2.86 -6.30 14.67
C HIS A 621 -2.64 -5.52 13.39
N GLU A 622 -3.44 -5.82 12.39
CA GLU A 622 -3.51 -5.11 11.12
C GLU A 622 -3.84 -3.62 11.29
N LYS A 623 -4.83 -3.31 12.13
CA LYS A 623 -5.38 -1.97 12.34
C LYS A 623 -5.85 -1.78 13.78
N TYR A 624 -5.95 -0.53 14.22
CA TYR A 624 -6.27 -0.17 15.61
C TYR A 624 -7.45 0.79 15.69
N ASP A 625 -8.26 0.66 16.73
CA ASP A 625 -9.31 1.61 17.05
C ASP A 625 -8.64 2.83 17.71
N VAL A 626 -8.67 3.98 17.03
CA VAL A 626 -7.96 5.17 17.50
C VAL A 626 -8.69 5.93 18.62
N GLU A 627 -9.95 5.59 18.91
CA GLU A 627 -10.70 6.16 20.03
C GLU A 627 -10.17 5.64 21.38
N LYS A 628 -9.56 4.44 21.40
CA LYS A 628 -9.21 3.75 22.65
C LYS A 628 -7.84 3.11 22.57
N CYS A 629 -6.95 3.57 23.44
CA CYS A 629 -5.62 3.00 23.58
C CYS A 629 -5.66 1.50 23.93
N GLY A 630 -4.97 0.68 23.14
CA GLY A 630 -4.92 -0.78 23.29
C GLY A 630 -6.05 -1.56 22.62
N ALA A 631 -6.96 -0.89 21.90
CA ALA A 631 -8.01 -1.54 21.13
C ALA A 631 -7.58 -1.77 19.67
N PHE A 632 -7.85 -2.97 19.15
CA PHE A 632 -7.68 -3.28 17.73
C PHE A 632 -8.94 -2.90 16.95
N GLY A 633 -8.76 -2.60 15.66
CA GLY A 633 -9.84 -2.14 14.78
C GLY A 633 -10.68 -3.28 14.19
N GLY A 634 -11.73 -2.90 13.44
CA GLY A 634 -12.69 -3.85 12.84
C GLY A 634 -13.26 -3.36 11.51
N GLY A 635 -14.43 -3.87 11.12
CA GLY A 635 -15.14 -3.45 9.91
C GLY A 635 -14.60 -4.08 8.62
N GLY A 636 -15.28 -3.79 7.51
CA GLY A 636 -14.99 -4.32 6.18
C GLY A 636 -15.48 -5.76 5.95
N GLU A 637 -14.93 -6.40 4.92
CA GLU A 637 -15.44 -7.68 4.38
C GLU A 637 -14.84 -8.95 5.02
N TYR A 638 -13.88 -8.80 5.95
CA TYR A 638 -13.23 -9.93 6.61
C TYR A 638 -12.92 -9.64 8.09
N ILE A 639 -12.70 -10.70 8.86
CA ILE A 639 -12.36 -10.60 10.29
C ILE A 639 -10.98 -9.95 10.49
N PRO A 640 -10.74 -9.17 11.56
CA PRO A 640 -9.43 -8.54 11.80
C PRO A 640 -8.26 -9.53 11.74
N GLN A 641 -7.18 -9.12 11.06
CA GLN A 641 -6.00 -9.97 10.84
C GLN A 641 -4.87 -9.65 11.82
N THR A 642 -3.98 -10.63 12.01
CA THR A 642 -2.83 -10.53 12.93
C THR A 642 -1.52 -10.87 12.23
N GLY A 643 -0.43 -10.37 12.80
CA GLY A 643 0.93 -10.53 12.29
C GLY A 643 1.80 -9.35 12.72
N PHE A 644 1.48 -8.10 12.37
CA PHE A 644 1.10 -7.73 11.00
C PHE A 644 2.26 -6.90 10.44
N GLY A 645 2.76 -7.25 9.25
CA GLY A 645 4.00 -6.73 8.67
C GLY A 645 4.21 -5.22 8.82
N TRP A 646 3.26 -4.38 8.35
CA TRP A 646 3.41 -2.93 8.48
C TRP A 646 3.37 -2.43 9.93
N SER A 647 2.69 -3.12 10.85
CA SER A 647 2.48 -2.62 12.23
C SER A 647 3.77 -2.81 13.00
N ASN A 648 4.38 -3.98 12.78
CA ASN A 648 5.71 -4.32 13.26
C ASN A 648 6.73 -3.31 12.71
N GLY A 649 6.67 -3.07 11.40
CA GLY A 649 7.57 -2.16 10.71
C GLY A 649 7.51 -0.71 11.21
N VAL A 650 6.30 -0.18 11.36
CA VAL A 650 6.07 1.20 11.81
C VAL A 650 6.46 1.41 13.27
N VAL A 651 6.15 0.44 14.16
CA VAL A 651 6.60 0.52 15.56
C VAL A 651 8.11 0.58 15.65
N LEU A 652 8.83 -0.30 14.93
CA LEU A 652 10.29 -0.31 14.92
C LEU A 652 10.87 0.97 14.31
N ALA A 653 10.26 1.49 13.23
CA ALA A 653 10.67 2.75 12.62
C ALA A 653 10.49 3.95 13.56
N PHE A 654 9.36 4.04 14.28
CA PHE A 654 9.14 5.10 15.26
C PHE A 654 10.08 4.99 16.46
N LEU A 655 10.34 3.79 16.96
CA LEU A 655 11.32 3.58 18.03
C LEU A 655 12.75 3.95 17.59
N GLU A 656 13.11 3.74 16.32
CA GLU A 656 14.41 4.17 15.78
C GLU A 656 14.51 5.71 15.69
N GLU A 657 13.44 6.35 15.22
CA GLU A 657 13.39 7.79 15.02
C GLU A 657 13.35 8.56 16.34
N PHE A 658 12.35 8.28 17.18
CA PHE A 658 12.05 9.04 18.40
C PHE A 658 12.71 8.45 19.66
N GLY A 659 13.14 7.19 19.62
CA GLY A 659 13.65 6.51 20.80
C GLY A 659 12.58 6.29 21.87
N TRP A 660 13.04 5.95 23.08
CA TRP A 660 12.18 5.89 24.25
C TRP A 660 13.00 6.13 25.53
N PRO A 661 12.85 7.29 26.20
CA PRO A 661 13.58 7.61 27.43
C PRO A 661 13.32 6.61 28.55
N GLN A 662 14.29 6.43 29.45
CA GLN A 662 14.23 5.43 30.53
C GLN A 662 13.04 5.64 31.47
N ASP A 663 12.67 6.89 31.72
CA ASP A 663 11.62 7.34 32.63
C ASP A 663 10.23 7.43 31.99
N ARG A 664 10.12 7.35 30.65
CA ARG A 664 8.83 7.39 29.94
C ARG A 664 8.12 6.04 30.07
N ARG A 665 6.90 6.05 30.63
CA ARG A 665 6.05 4.84 30.72
C ARG A 665 5.40 4.49 29.39
N ILE A 666 5.36 3.19 29.07
CA ILE A 666 4.84 2.61 27.81
C ILE A 666 3.34 2.25 27.85
N ASN A 667 2.72 2.31 29.02
CA ASN A 667 1.27 2.12 29.13
C ASN A 667 0.49 3.34 28.62
N CYS A 668 -0.78 3.10 28.32
CA CYS A 668 -1.83 4.11 28.44
C CYS A 668 -2.04 4.38 29.96
#